data_AF-A0A8B9TLR9-F1
#
_entry.id   AF-A0A8B9TLR9-F1
#
_cell.length_a   1.000
_cell.length_b   1.000
_cell.length_c   1.000
_cell.angle_alpha   90.00
_cell.angle_beta   90.00
_cell.angle_gamma   90.00
#
_symmetry.space_group_name_H-M   'P 1'
#
loop_
_entity.id
_entity.type
_entity.pdbx_description
1 polymer ?
#
loop_
_entity_poly.entity_id
_entity_poly.type
_entity_poly.pdbx_seq_one_letter_code
_entity_poly.pdbx_strand_id
1 'polypeptide(L)'
;MRSRSNSGRTILCHQNPVTGLLSAGTDHKDAWVRDNVYSILAVWGLGMAYRKNADRDEDKAKAYELEQNVVKLMRGLLQCMMRQVDKVEKFKCTQSTKDCLHAKYNSATCATVVGDDQWGHLQVDATSLYLLFLAQMTASGLRIIFTLDEVAFIQNLVFYIEAAYKVADYGIWERGDKTNQGIPELNCDLVGVAVAALEAIDELDLFGSILYSMLPRASTSKEIDAGLLSIISYPAFAVEDVNLVNVTKSEIISKLQGRYGCCRFLRDGYKTPREDPSRLHYDPAELKLFENIECEWPVFWTYFLIDGVFNEDKIQVEEYREALEGILIREKNGIVLMPELYAVPPEKVDEEYENPHSVDRVPMGKLPHLWGQSMYVLSCLLAEGFLAAGEIDPLNRRFSTGFKPDVVVQVTILAESNQIKNLLQDHGIDVQSIADIHPLRVQPARILSNLYTKLGRNENMKLSGRPHRHIGVLGTSKLYVIRNQIFAFTPQFTDQHHFYLALDNQMIVEMLKTELAYLTSCWRMTGRPTLTFPITHTMLVDDGTDIHPAVLATIRKLEDGYFGGARVKIGKLSEFLTTSFHTHLSFLDPDCDVKLFDDPNEGCCSPDSEYGESQDELDQYINDILQSTALKSYLPPTSKTANQPPRFSDSENVLNLPKDAHGDLDCRKLVEHLNECPTLHDQADILYLLHIVKGPDWDTELNGQYGVTVHCLLNELYRKAGLNQEWGLIRYISGILKKRVEVLAEACTDLLSHHKQLTVGLPPEPREKIITNPLPPEELTDLIYEASGQDISIAVLTQEIIMYLAMYVRSQPSLFMEMLRLRIGLIIQVMATELARSLKCSGEEASESLMNLSPFDMKNLLHHILSGKEFGVERSLRPMDSSSSSPAISIHEMGHSGATKTGRSGITKLKSEMKQVRVFRQCSSENCSVWKGVHPCSCESSALQLICSTLLTPLASCSTSPTGSDRDISWGDRKGQWLRRRRLDGAINRVPVGFYEKVWKILQKCHGLSIDGYVLPSSTTREMTPCEIKFAVHYRQLLVEAILVLTFLSDVEVNSIGGIIHVDRIVHMANDLFLQELKSFGATGGILEKDIATGICHFFYDSAPSGAYGTMTYLTKAIIIYLQDFLPSTGCVMQ
;
A
#
# COMPACT_ATOMS: atom_id res chain seq x y z
N MET A 1 -15.79 44.19 -12.13
CA MET A 1 -17.04 43.40 -12.26
C MET A 1 -17.63 43.36 -13.68
N ARG A 2 -18.10 44.47 -14.28
CA ARG A 2 -18.74 44.45 -15.63
C ARG A 2 -17.81 43.98 -16.76
N SER A 3 -16.51 44.30 -16.73
CA SER A 3 -15.51 43.78 -17.67
C SER A 3 -15.33 42.26 -17.54
N ARG A 4 -15.23 41.74 -16.31
CA ARG A 4 -15.16 40.30 -16.00
C ARG A 4 -16.47 39.58 -16.29
N SER A 5 -17.61 40.27 -16.24
CA SER A 5 -18.91 39.75 -16.70
C SER A 5 -18.93 39.46 -18.21
N ASN A 6 -18.13 40.17 -19.01
CA ASN A 6 -17.92 39.82 -20.42
C ASN A 6 -17.01 38.60 -20.57
N SER A 7 -16.09 38.34 -19.63
CA SER A 7 -15.35 37.07 -19.55
C SER A 7 -16.25 35.89 -19.13
N GLY A 8 -17.23 36.09 -18.26
CA GLY A 8 -18.25 35.05 -17.99
C GLY A 8 -19.05 34.66 -19.25
N ARG A 9 -19.24 35.60 -20.18
CA ARG A 9 -19.86 35.33 -21.49
C ARG A 9 -18.98 34.47 -22.41
N THR A 10 -17.65 34.46 -22.24
CA THR A 10 -16.76 33.58 -23.03
C THR A 10 -16.89 32.11 -22.65
N ILE A 11 -17.46 31.81 -21.48
CA ILE A 11 -17.77 30.43 -21.06
C ILE A 11 -19.22 30.10 -21.41
N LEU A 12 -20.16 30.95 -21.03
CA LEU A 12 -21.60 30.70 -21.23
C LEU A 12 -22.02 30.62 -22.70
N CYS A 13 -21.26 31.19 -23.65
CA CYS A 13 -21.55 31.03 -25.07
C CYS A 13 -21.38 29.59 -25.59
N HIS A 14 -20.66 28.75 -24.84
CA HIS A 14 -20.50 27.31 -25.13
C HIS A 14 -21.51 26.44 -24.39
N GLN A 15 -22.36 27.02 -23.54
CA GLN A 15 -23.31 26.27 -22.72
C GLN A 15 -24.54 25.88 -23.53
N ASN A 16 -24.84 24.57 -23.57
CA ASN A 16 -26.04 24.09 -24.23
C ASN A 16 -27.30 24.59 -23.47
N PRO A 17 -28.27 25.21 -24.18
CA PRO A 17 -29.43 25.82 -23.54
C PRO A 17 -30.45 24.82 -23.02
N VAL A 18 -30.33 23.52 -23.31
CA VAL A 18 -31.24 22.47 -22.82
C VAL A 18 -30.60 21.70 -21.69
N THR A 19 -29.45 21.07 -21.94
CA THR A 19 -28.76 20.20 -20.98
C THR A 19 -27.93 20.98 -19.96
N GLY A 20 -27.52 22.21 -20.29
CA GLY A 20 -26.57 22.98 -19.48
C GLY A 20 -25.12 22.59 -19.66
N LEU A 21 -24.80 21.58 -20.47
CA LEU A 21 -23.42 21.10 -20.67
C LEU A 21 -22.61 22.06 -21.55
N LEU A 22 -21.33 22.21 -21.23
CA LEU A 22 -20.33 22.95 -22.02
C LEU A 22 -19.64 21.99 -22.99
N SER A 23 -19.58 22.37 -24.27
CA SER A 23 -18.81 21.64 -25.28
C SER A 23 -17.34 22.06 -25.25
N ALA A 24 -16.43 21.11 -25.50
CA ALA A 24 -14.99 21.36 -25.50
C ALA A 24 -14.49 22.24 -26.67
N GLY A 25 -15.34 22.52 -27.66
CA GLY A 25 -15.07 23.41 -28.79
C GLY A 25 -16.31 23.64 -29.66
N THR A 26 -16.15 24.39 -30.75
CA THR A 26 -17.20 24.60 -31.76
C THR A 26 -17.38 23.38 -32.67
N ASP A 27 -16.29 22.66 -32.94
CA ASP A 27 -16.28 21.48 -33.82
C ASP A 27 -16.50 20.17 -33.04
N HIS A 28 -16.10 20.13 -31.76
CA HIS A 28 -16.29 18.98 -30.87
C HIS A 28 -17.49 19.20 -29.95
N LYS A 29 -18.55 18.42 -30.17
CA LYS A 29 -19.81 18.49 -29.39
C LYS A 29 -19.77 17.69 -28.09
N ASP A 30 -18.60 17.21 -27.70
CA ASP A 30 -18.41 16.38 -26.52
C ASP A 30 -18.20 17.24 -25.27
N ALA A 31 -18.79 16.81 -24.17
CA ALA A 31 -18.75 17.42 -22.85
C ALA A 31 -18.05 16.47 -21.89
N TRP A 32 -16.81 16.79 -21.51
CA TRP A 32 -16.07 16.07 -20.48
C TRP A 32 -16.54 16.49 -19.09
N VAL A 33 -16.71 15.53 -18.17
CA VAL A 33 -17.16 15.79 -16.80
C VAL A 33 -16.23 16.78 -16.11
N ARG A 34 -14.91 16.49 -16.11
CA ARG A 34 -13.89 17.33 -15.48
C ARG A 34 -13.87 18.76 -16.03
N ASP A 35 -13.78 18.90 -17.35
CA ASP A 35 -13.76 20.22 -18.01
C ASP A 35 -15.03 21.02 -17.69
N ASN A 36 -16.20 20.37 -17.64
CA ASN A 36 -17.46 21.02 -17.31
C ASN A 36 -17.47 21.54 -15.87
N VAL A 37 -17.01 20.74 -14.91
CA VAL A 37 -16.94 21.13 -13.48
C VAL A 37 -15.95 22.28 -13.29
N TYR A 38 -14.74 22.20 -13.84
CA TYR A 38 -13.78 23.30 -13.73
C TYR A 38 -14.23 24.57 -14.47
N SER A 39 -14.84 24.43 -15.64
CA SER A 39 -15.27 25.57 -16.45
C SER A 39 -16.43 26.34 -15.81
N ILE A 40 -17.30 25.67 -15.06
CA ILE A 40 -18.43 26.35 -14.42
C ILE A 40 -18.04 27.12 -13.15
N LEU A 41 -16.84 26.90 -12.59
CA LEU A 41 -16.39 27.57 -11.37
C LEU A 41 -16.30 29.09 -11.51
N ALA A 42 -15.89 29.62 -12.66
CA ALA A 42 -15.92 31.06 -12.91
C ALA A 42 -17.34 31.63 -12.89
N VAL A 43 -18.33 30.90 -13.41
CA VAL A 43 -19.73 31.32 -13.41
C VAL A 43 -20.29 31.27 -12.00
N TRP A 44 -19.96 30.23 -11.23
CA TRP A 44 -20.29 30.12 -9.80
C TRP A 44 -19.68 31.27 -9.00
N GLY A 45 -18.37 31.51 -9.11
CA GLY A 45 -17.68 32.62 -8.46
C GLY A 45 -18.23 33.99 -8.85
N LEU A 46 -18.56 34.21 -10.13
CA LEU A 46 -19.24 35.44 -10.56
C LEU A 46 -20.62 35.57 -9.92
N GLY A 47 -21.42 34.50 -9.89
CA GLY A 47 -22.73 34.47 -9.23
C GLY A 47 -22.63 34.87 -7.76
N MET A 48 -21.68 34.28 -7.03
CA MET A 48 -21.40 34.62 -5.63
C MET A 48 -20.95 36.08 -5.46
N ALA A 49 -20.05 36.55 -6.32
CA ALA A 49 -19.57 37.93 -6.27
C ALA A 49 -20.72 38.92 -6.50
N TYR A 50 -21.62 38.65 -7.45
CA TYR A 50 -22.82 39.45 -7.69
C TYR A 50 -23.77 39.38 -6.51
N ARG A 51 -24.01 38.19 -5.94
CA ARG A 51 -24.85 38.00 -4.75
C ARG A 51 -24.36 38.85 -3.57
N LYS A 52 -23.04 38.89 -3.34
CA LYS A 52 -22.40 39.65 -2.25
C LYS A 52 -22.49 41.17 -2.44
N ASN A 53 -22.27 41.64 -3.67
CA ASN A 53 -22.18 43.07 -4.00
C ASN A 53 -23.45 43.63 -4.67
N ALA A 54 -24.60 42.97 -4.47
CA ALA A 54 -25.85 43.35 -5.13
C ALA A 54 -26.51 44.57 -4.48
N ASP A 55 -26.20 45.76 -5.01
CA ASP A 55 -26.83 47.02 -4.59
C ASP A 55 -28.16 47.30 -5.31
N ARG A 56 -28.36 46.71 -6.50
CA ARG A 56 -29.54 46.92 -7.35
C ARG A 56 -30.23 45.61 -7.67
N ASP A 57 -31.54 45.66 -7.94
CA ASP A 57 -32.32 44.47 -8.33
C ASP A 57 -31.79 43.82 -9.62
N GLU A 58 -31.21 44.61 -10.52
CA GLU A 58 -30.51 44.12 -11.72
C GLU A 58 -29.35 43.17 -11.38
N ASP A 59 -28.57 43.48 -10.32
CA ASP A 59 -27.43 42.68 -9.90
C ASP A 59 -27.88 41.39 -9.22
N LYS A 60 -28.97 41.44 -8.43
CA LYS A 60 -29.61 40.25 -7.85
C LYS A 60 -30.16 39.32 -8.94
N ALA A 61 -30.82 39.87 -9.94
CA ALA A 61 -31.33 39.11 -11.08
C ALA A 61 -30.17 38.45 -11.85
N LYS A 62 -29.04 39.16 -12.02
CA LYS A 62 -27.85 38.60 -12.66
C LYS A 62 -27.20 37.49 -11.83
N ALA A 63 -27.10 37.65 -10.51
CA ALA A 63 -26.60 36.60 -9.61
C ALA A 63 -27.45 35.33 -9.77
N TYR A 64 -28.78 35.46 -9.69
CA TYR A 64 -29.70 34.35 -9.85
C TYR A 64 -29.56 33.67 -11.21
N GLU A 65 -29.48 34.44 -12.30
CA GLU A 65 -29.28 33.88 -13.65
C GLU A 65 -27.99 33.04 -13.75
N LEU A 66 -26.87 33.57 -13.22
CA LEU A 66 -25.58 32.86 -13.21
C LEU A 66 -25.67 31.57 -12.39
N GLU A 67 -26.26 31.63 -11.20
CA GLU A 67 -26.44 30.47 -10.33
C GLU A 67 -27.33 29.39 -10.97
N GLN A 68 -28.41 29.78 -11.66
CA GLN A 68 -29.25 28.84 -12.39
C GLN A 68 -28.49 28.17 -13.54
N ASN A 69 -27.57 28.87 -14.21
CA ASN A 69 -26.69 28.25 -15.22
C ASN A 69 -25.74 27.22 -14.60
N VAL A 70 -25.24 27.47 -13.38
CA VAL A 70 -24.42 26.50 -12.62
C VAL A 70 -25.25 25.26 -12.26
N VAL A 71 -26.43 25.46 -11.66
CA VAL A 71 -27.34 24.36 -11.28
C VAL A 71 -27.69 23.52 -12.51
N LYS A 72 -27.98 24.16 -13.63
CA LYS A 72 -28.33 23.47 -14.87
C LYS A 72 -27.21 22.58 -15.40
N LEU A 73 -25.96 23.07 -15.39
CA LEU A 73 -24.81 22.28 -15.82
C LEU A 73 -24.57 21.07 -14.91
N MET A 74 -24.55 21.29 -13.58
CA MET A 74 -24.33 20.21 -12.62
C MET A 74 -25.44 19.15 -12.71
N ARG A 75 -26.69 19.56 -12.91
CA ARG A 75 -27.80 18.63 -13.17
C ARG A 75 -27.68 17.93 -14.53
N GLY A 76 -27.16 18.58 -15.56
CA GLY A 76 -26.86 17.96 -16.85
C GLY A 76 -25.86 16.81 -16.71
N LEU A 77 -24.79 17.01 -15.91
CA LEU A 77 -23.83 15.96 -15.59
C LEU A 77 -24.46 14.83 -14.76
N LEU A 78 -25.28 15.15 -13.77
CA LEU A 78 -26.04 14.16 -13.00
C LEU A 78 -26.89 13.27 -13.92
N GLN A 79 -27.61 13.88 -14.87
CA GLN A 79 -28.43 13.15 -15.84
C GLN A 79 -27.59 12.25 -16.76
N CYS A 80 -26.40 12.69 -17.18
CA CYS A 80 -25.45 11.86 -17.93
C CYS A 80 -25.05 10.61 -17.15
N MET A 81 -24.72 10.77 -15.85
CA MET A 81 -24.29 9.66 -15.00
C MET A 81 -25.45 8.73 -14.65
N MET A 82 -26.64 9.26 -14.32
CA MET A 82 -27.83 8.46 -14.01
C MET A 82 -28.29 7.58 -15.17
N ARG A 83 -28.04 7.99 -16.42
CA ARG A 83 -28.30 7.14 -17.60
C ARG A 83 -27.40 5.91 -17.70
N GLN A 84 -26.34 5.84 -16.91
CA GLN A 84 -25.41 4.71 -16.81
C GLN A 84 -25.51 4.04 -15.43
N VAL A 85 -26.68 4.04 -14.80
CA VAL A 85 -26.88 3.47 -13.46
C VAL A 85 -26.44 2.00 -13.36
N ASP A 86 -26.69 1.19 -14.40
CA ASP A 86 -26.26 -0.22 -14.45
C ASP A 86 -24.73 -0.38 -14.36
N LYS A 87 -23.98 0.61 -14.85
CA LYS A 87 -22.51 0.63 -14.75
C LYS A 87 -22.05 0.95 -13.34
N VAL A 88 -22.68 1.94 -12.70
CA VAL A 88 -22.40 2.27 -11.29
C VAL A 88 -22.62 1.04 -10.40
N GLU A 89 -23.73 0.31 -10.62
CA GLU A 89 -24.02 -0.92 -9.88
C GLU A 89 -22.93 -1.98 -10.05
N LYS A 90 -22.53 -2.28 -11.29
CA LYS A 90 -21.48 -3.28 -11.58
C LYS A 90 -20.11 -2.87 -11.04
N PHE A 91 -19.73 -1.61 -11.22
CA PHE A 91 -18.40 -1.12 -10.88
C PHE A 91 -18.10 -1.18 -9.38
N LYS A 92 -19.12 -1.07 -8.51
CA LYS A 92 -18.97 -1.25 -7.06
C LYS A 92 -18.29 -2.57 -6.68
N CYS A 93 -18.45 -3.59 -7.52
CA CYS A 93 -17.81 -4.90 -7.35
C CYS A 93 -16.61 -5.06 -8.30
N THR A 94 -16.81 -4.84 -9.61
CA THR A 94 -15.81 -5.23 -10.63
C THR A 94 -14.60 -4.32 -10.68
N GLN A 95 -14.76 -3.02 -10.41
CA GLN A 95 -13.70 -2.00 -10.57
C GLN A 95 -13.02 -2.03 -11.95
N SER A 96 -13.71 -2.56 -12.96
CA SER A 96 -13.17 -2.80 -14.30
C SER A 96 -13.31 -1.57 -15.20
N THR A 97 -12.38 -1.41 -16.14
CA THR A 97 -12.46 -0.38 -17.20
C THR A 97 -13.74 -0.48 -18.04
N LYS A 98 -14.33 -1.67 -18.17
CA LYS A 98 -15.56 -1.88 -18.97
C LYS A 98 -16.83 -1.41 -18.26
N ASP A 99 -16.85 -1.52 -16.94
CA ASP A 99 -18.01 -1.16 -16.12
C ASP A 99 -17.92 0.28 -15.59
N CYS A 100 -16.90 1.05 -15.98
CA CYS A 100 -16.73 2.41 -15.51
C CYS A 100 -17.68 3.42 -16.19
N LEU A 101 -17.92 4.54 -15.50
CA LEU A 101 -18.65 5.66 -16.10
C LEU A 101 -17.84 6.27 -17.25
N HIS A 102 -18.52 6.67 -18.33
CA HIS A 102 -17.87 7.43 -19.39
C HIS A 102 -17.40 8.80 -18.89
N ALA A 103 -16.20 9.20 -19.32
CA ALA A 103 -15.62 10.49 -18.96
C ALA A 103 -16.22 11.66 -19.76
N LYS A 104 -16.86 11.37 -20.90
CA LYS A 104 -17.39 12.37 -21.84
C LYS A 104 -18.74 11.98 -22.45
N TYR A 105 -19.56 12.98 -22.73
CA TYR A 105 -20.94 12.83 -23.20
C TYR A 105 -21.27 13.76 -24.35
N ASN A 106 -22.33 13.46 -25.08
CA ASN A 106 -22.85 14.37 -26.08
C ASN A 106 -23.51 15.57 -25.38
N SER A 107 -23.01 16.78 -25.65
CA SER A 107 -23.50 18.01 -25.01
C SER A 107 -24.99 18.28 -25.23
N ALA A 108 -25.59 17.81 -26.33
CA ALA A 108 -26.99 18.08 -26.65
C ALA A 108 -27.95 16.99 -26.16
N THR A 109 -27.51 15.73 -26.12
CA THR A 109 -28.38 14.59 -25.84
C THR A 109 -28.09 13.88 -24.52
N CYS A 110 -26.97 14.18 -23.85
CA CYS A 110 -26.47 13.47 -22.67
C CYS A 110 -26.15 11.98 -22.92
N ALA A 111 -26.03 11.56 -24.19
CA ALA A 111 -25.69 10.17 -24.55
C ALA A 111 -24.17 9.94 -24.53
N THR A 112 -23.76 8.67 -24.45
CA THR A 112 -22.37 8.26 -24.68
C THR A 112 -21.97 8.57 -26.13
N VAL A 113 -20.70 8.93 -26.35
CA VAL A 113 -20.20 9.37 -27.67
C VAL A 113 -19.23 8.37 -28.33
N VAL A 114 -18.70 7.43 -27.56
CA VAL A 114 -17.76 6.38 -28.00
C VAL A 114 -18.07 5.09 -27.25
N GLY A 115 -17.57 3.94 -27.74
CA GLY A 115 -17.70 2.65 -27.05
C GLY A 115 -16.87 2.55 -25.76
N ASP A 116 -17.12 1.50 -24.96
CA ASP A 116 -16.47 1.28 -23.65
C ASP A 116 -14.95 1.03 -23.78
N ASP A 117 -14.51 0.36 -24.84
CA ASP A 117 -13.09 0.04 -25.05
C ASP A 117 -12.37 1.06 -25.98
N GLN A 118 -13.04 2.14 -26.38
CA GLN A 118 -12.52 3.08 -27.40
C GLN A 118 -11.84 4.32 -26.80
N TRP A 119 -11.89 4.49 -25.47
CA TRP A 119 -11.35 5.65 -24.79
C TRP A 119 -10.95 5.29 -23.35
N GLY A 120 -10.02 6.04 -22.77
CA GLY A 120 -9.64 5.92 -21.37
C GLY A 120 -10.71 6.47 -20.43
N HIS A 121 -11.88 5.82 -20.38
CA HIS A 121 -13.06 6.28 -19.63
C HIS A 121 -12.90 6.20 -18.13
N LEU A 122 -12.13 5.23 -17.63
CA LEU A 122 -11.93 5.05 -16.20
C LEU A 122 -11.12 6.23 -15.65
N GLN A 123 -11.86 7.22 -15.16
CA GLN A 123 -11.40 8.51 -14.62
C GLN A 123 -12.16 8.79 -13.33
N VAL A 124 -11.69 8.20 -12.24
CA VAL A 124 -12.36 8.32 -10.93
C VAL A 124 -12.17 9.74 -10.38
N ASP A 125 -11.11 10.44 -10.78
CA ASP A 125 -10.87 11.86 -10.51
C ASP A 125 -12.04 12.73 -10.95
N ALA A 126 -12.59 12.50 -12.16
CA ALA A 126 -13.66 13.33 -12.72
C ALA A 126 -14.97 13.19 -11.94
N THR A 127 -15.31 11.97 -11.54
CA THR A 127 -16.50 11.68 -10.70
C THR A 127 -16.31 12.25 -9.30
N SER A 128 -15.10 12.12 -8.74
CA SER A 128 -14.75 12.67 -7.43
C SER A 128 -14.81 14.21 -7.43
N LEU A 129 -14.30 14.86 -8.46
CA LEU A 129 -14.36 16.31 -8.63
C LEU A 129 -15.80 16.82 -8.70
N TYR A 130 -16.67 16.10 -9.41
CA TYR A 130 -18.10 16.41 -9.44
C TYR A 130 -18.72 16.33 -8.04
N LEU A 131 -18.43 15.27 -7.28
CA LEU A 131 -18.93 15.09 -5.92
C LEU A 131 -18.40 16.16 -4.95
N LEU A 132 -17.11 16.50 -5.02
CA LEU A 132 -16.50 17.59 -4.24
C LEU A 132 -17.23 18.91 -4.49
N PHE A 133 -17.42 19.30 -5.75
CA PHE A 133 -18.09 20.55 -6.07
C PHE A 133 -19.61 20.50 -5.88
N LEU A 134 -20.25 19.33 -5.97
CA LEU A 134 -21.63 19.16 -5.57
C LEU A 134 -21.81 19.52 -4.08
N ALA A 135 -20.91 19.04 -3.22
CA ALA A 135 -20.90 19.34 -1.79
C ALA A 135 -20.61 20.84 -1.53
N GLN A 136 -19.55 21.39 -2.12
CA GLN A 136 -19.19 22.82 -1.96
C GLN A 136 -20.31 23.76 -2.46
N MET A 137 -20.89 23.49 -3.63
CA MET A 137 -21.97 24.30 -4.19
C MET A 137 -23.25 24.19 -3.35
N THR A 138 -23.57 23.01 -2.84
CA THR A 138 -24.73 22.82 -1.94
C THR A 138 -24.51 23.55 -0.61
N ALA A 139 -23.31 23.50 -0.04
CA ALA A 139 -22.93 24.26 1.15
C ALA A 139 -23.00 25.79 0.93
N SER A 140 -22.76 26.27 -0.30
CA SER A 140 -22.96 27.68 -0.67
C SER A 140 -24.43 28.10 -0.86
N GLY A 141 -25.37 27.17 -0.70
CA GLY A 141 -26.82 27.38 -0.80
C GLY A 141 -27.44 27.08 -2.16
N LEU A 142 -26.71 26.46 -3.11
CA LEU A 142 -27.29 26.01 -4.38
C LEU A 142 -28.06 24.70 -4.20
N ARG A 143 -29.28 24.62 -4.71
CA ARG A 143 -30.10 23.42 -4.66
C ARG A 143 -29.96 22.63 -5.96
N ILE A 144 -29.13 21.59 -5.95
CA ILE A 144 -28.79 20.79 -7.15
C ILE A 144 -29.56 19.46 -7.19
N ILE A 145 -29.75 18.80 -6.03
CA ILE A 145 -30.46 17.52 -5.88
C ILE A 145 -31.91 17.78 -5.44
N PHE A 146 -32.87 17.10 -6.09
CA PHE A 146 -34.31 17.36 -5.92
C PHE A 146 -35.14 16.14 -5.52
N THR A 147 -34.70 14.91 -5.77
CA THR A 147 -35.48 13.69 -5.49
C THR A 147 -34.71 12.70 -4.62
N LEU A 148 -35.44 11.80 -3.93
CA LEU A 148 -34.83 10.70 -3.17
C LEU A 148 -34.09 9.70 -4.07
N ASP A 149 -34.55 9.50 -5.31
CA ASP A 149 -33.84 8.70 -6.30
C ASP A 149 -32.48 9.34 -6.64
N GLU A 150 -32.44 10.66 -6.86
CA GLU A 150 -31.17 11.36 -7.07
C GLU A 150 -30.25 11.24 -5.85
N VAL A 151 -30.79 11.29 -4.62
CA VAL A 151 -30.01 11.07 -3.38
C VAL A 151 -29.41 9.66 -3.34
N ALA A 152 -30.19 8.62 -3.60
CA ALA A 152 -29.71 7.25 -3.62
C ALA A 152 -28.65 7.02 -4.70
N PHE A 153 -28.80 7.68 -5.87
CA PHE A 153 -27.79 7.63 -6.93
C PHE A 153 -26.47 8.29 -6.49
N ILE A 154 -26.53 9.48 -5.86
CA ILE A 154 -25.33 10.13 -5.32
C ILE A 154 -24.65 9.27 -4.25
N GLN A 155 -25.40 8.62 -3.36
CA GLN A 155 -24.84 7.68 -2.38
C GLN A 155 -24.10 6.52 -3.08
N ASN A 156 -24.64 5.99 -4.18
CA ASN A 156 -23.96 4.96 -4.95
C ASN A 156 -22.72 5.49 -5.70
N LEU A 157 -22.69 6.77 -6.11
CA LEU A 157 -21.47 7.40 -6.61
C LEU A 157 -20.40 7.55 -5.52
N VAL A 158 -20.78 7.76 -4.26
CA VAL A 158 -19.82 7.72 -3.14
C VAL A 158 -19.20 6.32 -3.03
N PHE A 159 -20.00 5.25 -3.11
CA PHE A 159 -19.47 3.88 -3.09
C PHE A 159 -18.63 3.53 -4.33
N TYR A 160 -18.90 4.18 -5.45
CA TYR A 160 -18.12 4.11 -6.68
C TYR A 160 -16.69 4.65 -6.48
N ILE A 161 -16.55 5.80 -5.78
CA ILE A 161 -15.24 6.43 -5.53
C ILE A 161 -14.55 5.94 -4.24
N GLU A 162 -15.26 5.27 -3.31
CA GLU A 162 -14.71 4.75 -2.04
C GLU A 162 -13.48 3.84 -2.27
N ALA A 163 -13.42 3.15 -3.41
CA ALA A 163 -12.30 2.27 -3.78
C ALA A 163 -11.14 2.98 -4.53
N ALA A 164 -11.16 4.30 -4.67
CA ALA A 164 -10.19 5.04 -5.50
C ALA A 164 -8.72 4.74 -5.18
N TYR A 165 -8.38 4.55 -3.90
CA TYR A 165 -7.03 4.21 -3.43
C TYR A 165 -6.48 2.89 -3.99
N LYS A 166 -7.34 2.01 -4.52
CA LYS A 166 -6.98 0.71 -5.11
C LYS A 166 -7.38 0.55 -6.58
N VAL A 167 -7.93 1.59 -7.20
CA VAL A 167 -8.36 1.55 -8.61
C VAL A 167 -7.30 2.23 -9.47
N ALA A 168 -6.58 1.44 -10.27
CA ALA A 168 -5.71 1.97 -11.31
C ALA A 168 -6.55 2.54 -12.46
N ASP A 169 -6.24 3.75 -12.92
CA ASP A 169 -7.06 4.50 -13.86
C ASP A 169 -6.23 5.19 -14.95
N TYR A 170 -6.88 5.94 -15.83
CA TYR A 170 -6.21 6.66 -16.92
C TYR A 170 -5.67 8.05 -16.50
N GLY A 171 -5.88 8.46 -15.24
CA GLY A 171 -5.47 9.73 -14.67
C GLY A 171 -6.15 10.94 -15.33
N ILE A 172 -5.86 12.13 -14.81
CA ILE A 172 -6.41 13.40 -15.30
C ILE A 172 -6.06 13.69 -16.78
N TRP A 173 -5.04 13.02 -17.32
CA TRP A 173 -4.57 13.16 -18.70
C TRP A 173 -5.10 12.11 -19.67
N GLU A 174 -5.93 11.18 -19.20
CA GLU A 174 -6.64 10.18 -20.03
C GLU A 174 -5.72 9.18 -20.74
N ARG A 175 -4.51 8.97 -20.22
CA ARG A 175 -3.44 8.16 -20.84
C ARG A 175 -2.93 7.00 -20.00
N GLY A 176 -3.24 7.00 -18.70
CA GLY A 176 -2.73 6.02 -17.75
C GLY A 176 -1.25 6.25 -17.51
N ASP A 177 -0.44 5.22 -17.72
CA ASP A 177 1.00 5.29 -17.52
C ASP A 177 1.70 6.26 -18.48
N LYS A 178 2.89 6.72 -18.06
CA LYS A 178 3.70 7.70 -18.82
C LYS A 178 4.00 7.26 -20.26
N THR A 179 4.07 5.96 -20.52
CA THR A 179 4.34 5.43 -21.87
C THR A 179 3.14 5.53 -22.80
N ASN A 180 1.96 5.89 -22.28
CA ASN A 180 0.72 6.06 -23.04
C ASN A 180 0.41 4.82 -23.90
N GLN A 181 0.53 3.62 -23.33
CA GLN A 181 0.18 2.35 -23.98
C GLN A 181 -1.25 1.89 -23.64
N GLY A 182 -2.06 2.75 -23.03
CA GLY A 182 -3.39 2.42 -22.56
C GLY A 182 -3.40 1.56 -21.29
N ILE A 183 -2.32 1.59 -20.51
CA ILE A 183 -2.17 0.84 -19.26
C ILE A 183 -2.59 1.73 -18.09
N PRO A 184 -3.65 1.38 -17.33
CA PRO A 184 -4.02 2.12 -16.13
C PRO A 184 -2.94 2.03 -15.04
N GLU A 185 -2.80 3.08 -14.24
CA GLU A 185 -1.94 3.07 -13.06
C GLU A 185 -2.59 3.83 -11.89
N LEU A 186 -2.11 3.61 -10.67
CA LEU A 186 -2.60 4.35 -9.52
C LEU A 186 -2.00 5.77 -9.52
N ASN A 187 -2.83 6.77 -9.78
CA ASN A 187 -2.43 8.18 -9.88
C ASN A 187 -2.79 8.95 -8.58
N CYS A 188 -1.86 9.74 -8.05
CA CYS A 188 -2.05 10.47 -6.78
C CYS A 188 -3.09 11.59 -6.87
N ASP A 189 -3.19 12.25 -8.02
CA ASP A 189 -4.22 13.27 -8.30
C ASP A 189 -5.63 12.68 -8.18
N LEU A 190 -5.85 11.46 -8.68
CA LEU A 190 -7.11 10.73 -8.47
C LEU A 190 -7.37 10.50 -6.98
N VAL A 191 -6.38 9.96 -6.26
CA VAL A 191 -6.56 9.61 -4.83
C VAL A 191 -6.84 10.87 -4.02
N GLY A 192 -6.12 11.96 -4.28
CA GLY A 192 -6.31 13.22 -3.55
C GLY A 192 -7.67 13.87 -3.79
N VAL A 193 -8.17 13.88 -5.03
CA VAL A 193 -9.52 14.41 -5.31
C VAL A 193 -10.61 13.50 -4.74
N ALA A 194 -10.43 12.18 -4.77
CA ALA A 194 -11.35 11.22 -4.17
C ALA A 194 -11.43 11.38 -2.64
N VAL A 195 -10.28 11.51 -1.97
CA VAL A 195 -10.21 11.83 -0.53
C VAL A 195 -10.98 13.11 -0.25
N ALA A 196 -10.73 14.16 -1.02
CA ALA A 196 -11.40 15.43 -0.80
C ALA A 196 -12.93 15.34 -0.98
N ALA A 197 -13.39 14.56 -1.96
CA ALA A 197 -14.81 14.33 -2.19
C ALA A 197 -15.47 13.54 -1.06
N LEU A 198 -14.81 12.47 -0.58
CA LEU A 198 -15.32 11.63 0.51
C LEU A 198 -15.40 12.40 1.82
N GLU A 199 -14.36 13.17 2.16
CA GLU A 199 -14.35 14.05 3.33
C GLU A 199 -15.40 15.16 3.23
N ALA A 200 -15.65 15.70 2.02
CA ALA A 200 -16.66 16.73 1.80
C ALA A 200 -18.10 16.22 1.96
N ILE A 201 -18.35 14.92 1.75
CA ILE A 201 -19.69 14.33 1.80
C ILE A 201 -20.00 13.65 3.14
N ASP A 202 -19.03 12.95 3.74
CA ASP A 202 -19.25 12.08 4.92
C ASP A 202 -18.37 12.46 6.13
N GLU A 203 -17.57 13.53 6.02
CA GLU A 203 -16.57 13.94 7.03
C GLU A 203 -15.63 12.79 7.44
N LEU A 204 -15.40 11.83 6.54
CA LEU A 204 -14.53 10.67 6.75
C LEU A 204 -13.14 10.90 6.16
N ASP A 205 -12.10 10.88 7.00
CA ASP A 205 -10.70 10.72 6.58
C ASP A 205 -10.39 9.23 6.40
N LEU A 206 -10.64 8.70 5.21
CA LEU A 206 -10.42 7.28 4.90
C LEU A 206 -8.98 6.98 4.46
N PHE A 207 -8.28 7.94 3.83
CA PHE A 207 -7.03 7.67 3.12
C PHE A 207 -5.94 8.75 3.23
N GLY A 208 -6.05 9.72 4.15
CA GLY A 208 -5.03 10.76 4.33
C GLY A 208 -3.62 10.19 4.42
N SER A 209 -3.44 9.06 5.12
CA SER A 209 -2.15 8.36 5.29
C SER A 209 -1.53 7.81 3.99
N ILE A 210 -2.32 7.55 2.94
CA ILE A 210 -1.80 7.03 1.66
C ILE A 210 -1.13 8.16 0.87
N LEU A 211 -1.65 9.39 0.90
CA LEU A 211 -1.01 10.51 0.21
C LEU A 211 0.39 10.83 0.78
N TYR A 212 0.57 10.62 2.10
CA TYR A 212 1.88 10.71 2.76
C TYR A 212 2.92 9.73 2.22
N SER A 213 2.50 8.52 1.82
CA SER A 213 3.42 7.51 1.30
C SER A 213 3.75 7.72 -0.18
N MET A 214 2.80 8.27 -0.93
CA MET A 214 2.94 8.40 -2.38
C MET A 214 3.70 9.67 -2.80
N LEU A 215 3.38 10.83 -2.21
CA LEU A 215 3.96 12.12 -2.59
C LEU A 215 5.45 12.25 -2.23
N PRO A 216 6.23 13.07 -2.97
CA PRO A 216 5.83 13.98 -4.05
C PRO A 216 5.61 13.30 -5.41
N ARG A 217 5.82 11.98 -5.51
CA ARG A 217 5.64 11.24 -6.76
C ARG A 217 4.16 11.14 -7.14
N ALA A 218 3.85 11.26 -8.43
CA ALA A 218 2.47 11.19 -8.92
C ALA A 218 2.00 9.74 -9.18
N SER A 219 2.87 8.87 -9.68
CA SER A 219 2.58 7.45 -9.90
C SER A 219 3.86 6.63 -10.04
N THR A 220 3.75 5.32 -10.25
CA THR A 220 4.89 4.42 -10.50
C THR A 220 5.75 4.87 -11.68
N SER A 221 5.13 5.40 -12.74
CA SER A 221 5.82 5.86 -13.95
C SER A 221 6.06 7.38 -14.02
N LYS A 222 5.28 8.18 -13.28
CA LYS A 222 5.40 9.64 -13.23
C LYS A 222 6.07 10.09 -11.94
N GLU A 223 7.33 10.48 -12.03
CA GLU A 223 8.11 10.95 -10.87
C GLU A 223 7.59 12.25 -10.24
N ILE A 224 6.93 13.11 -11.03
CA ILE A 224 6.24 14.33 -10.60
C ILE A 224 5.20 14.69 -11.67
N ASP A 225 4.09 15.30 -11.28
CA ASP A 225 3.03 15.77 -12.18
C ASP A 225 2.47 17.11 -11.67
N ALA A 226 2.22 18.06 -12.57
CA ALA A 226 1.66 19.36 -12.24
C ALA A 226 0.19 19.29 -11.81
N GLY A 227 -0.53 18.21 -12.16
CA GLY A 227 -1.87 17.89 -11.67
C GLY A 227 -1.94 17.75 -10.14
N LEU A 228 -0.82 17.46 -9.48
CA LEU A 228 -0.74 17.41 -8.01
C LEU A 228 -1.03 18.76 -7.35
N LEU A 229 -0.90 19.89 -8.07
CA LEU A 229 -1.31 21.21 -7.58
C LEU A 229 -2.79 21.25 -7.18
N SER A 230 -3.64 20.47 -7.85
CA SER A 230 -5.07 20.38 -7.54
C SER A 230 -5.37 19.68 -6.22
N ILE A 231 -4.43 18.90 -5.68
CA ILE A 231 -4.61 18.14 -4.44
C ILE A 231 -3.86 18.73 -3.25
N ILE A 232 -2.68 19.33 -3.47
CA ILE A 232 -1.91 19.98 -2.40
C ILE A 232 -2.46 21.39 -2.06
N SER A 233 -3.27 21.95 -2.96
CA SER A 233 -3.90 23.27 -2.82
C SER A 233 -5.36 23.21 -3.32
N TYR A 234 -5.92 24.35 -3.73
CA TYR A 234 -7.27 24.44 -4.28
C TYR A 234 -7.39 23.60 -5.57
N PRO A 235 -8.45 22.79 -5.73
CA PRO A 235 -9.66 22.75 -4.90
C PRO A 235 -9.68 21.68 -3.80
N ALA A 236 -8.78 20.69 -3.80
CA ALA A 236 -8.96 19.50 -2.96
C ALA A 236 -8.43 19.68 -1.53
N PHE A 237 -7.29 20.36 -1.34
CA PHE A 237 -6.60 20.47 -0.03
C PHE A 237 -6.45 19.11 0.70
N ALA A 238 -6.15 18.05 -0.04
CA ALA A 238 -6.17 16.67 0.43
C ALA A 238 -4.94 16.29 1.26
N VAL A 239 -3.88 17.10 1.24
CA VAL A 239 -2.62 16.83 1.95
C VAL A 239 -2.54 17.67 3.21
N GLU A 240 -2.40 17.00 4.35
CA GLU A 240 -2.43 17.65 5.66
C GLU A 240 -1.04 18.13 6.16
N ASP A 241 0.05 17.54 5.68
CA ASP A 241 1.41 17.94 6.09
C ASP A 241 1.95 19.06 5.21
N VAL A 242 2.09 20.23 5.84
CA VAL A 242 2.64 21.45 5.23
C VAL A 242 4.04 21.22 4.65
N ASN A 243 4.88 20.41 5.30
CA ASN A 243 6.22 20.14 4.77
C ASN A 243 6.13 19.34 3.46
N LEU A 244 5.24 18.35 3.42
CA LEU A 244 5.01 17.55 2.21
C LEU A 244 4.43 18.42 1.09
N VAL A 245 3.43 19.27 1.39
CA VAL A 245 2.88 20.26 0.45
C VAL A 245 3.98 21.14 -0.13
N ASN A 246 4.85 21.69 0.73
CA ASN A 246 5.95 22.56 0.30
C ASN A 246 7.01 21.83 -0.53
N VAL A 247 7.35 20.59 -0.15
CA VAL A 247 8.29 19.75 -0.91
C VAL A 247 7.71 19.43 -2.29
N THR A 248 6.45 18.96 -2.37
CA THR A 248 5.79 18.68 -3.64
C THR A 248 5.70 19.93 -4.53
N LYS A 249 5.28 21.06 -3.97
CA LYS A 249 5.24 22.35 -4.70
C LYS A 249 6.62 22.74 -5.23
N SER A 250 7.67 22.61 -4.42
CA SER A 250 9.05 22.93 -4.81
C SER A 250 9.58 22.02 -5.92
N GLU A 251 9.24 20.72 -5.88
CA GLU A 251 9.57 19.78 -6.95
C GLU A 251 8.84 20.11 -8.27
N ILE A 252 7.57 20.50 -8.22
CA ILE A 252 6.82 20.94 -9.40
C ILE A 252 7.45 22.21 -9.99
N ILE A 253 7.75 23.21 -9.17
CA ILE A 253 8.37 24.46 -9.64
C ILE A 253 9.74 24.18 -10.24
N SER A 254 10.59 23.42 -9.55
CA SER A 254 11.98 23.19 -9.99
C SER A 254 12.09 22.32 -11.23
N LYS A 255 11.18 21.37 -11.44
CA LYS A 255 11.26 20.41 -12.56
C LYS A 255 10.32 20.70 -13.72
N LEU A 256 9.14 21.28 -13.47
CA LEU A 256 8.07 21.40 -14.47
C LEU A 256 7.79 22.83 -14.89
N GLN A 257 8.16 23.86 -14.11
CA GLN A 257 7.90 25.25 -14.48
C GLN A 257 8.80 25.70 -15.64
N GLY A 258 8.19 26.32 -16.65
CA GLY A 258 8.85 26.95 -17.79
C GLY A 258 8.52 28.45 -17.90
N ARG A 259 8.73 29.02 -19.09
CA ARG A 259 8.54 30.46 -19.36
C ARG A 259 7.09 30.87 -19.67
N TYR A 260 6.20 29.91 -19.88
CA TYR A 260 4.81 30.09 -20.31
C TYR A 260 3.79 29.28 -19.46
N GLY A 261 4.25 28.57 -18.43
CA GLY A 261 3.41 27.71 -17.60
C GLY A 261 4.21 26.60 -16.94
N CYS A 262 3.57 25.46 -16.68
CA CYS A 262 4.26 24.23 -16.32
C CYS A 262 4.00 23.14 -17.36
N CYS A 263 4.98 22.28 -17.60
CA CYS A 263 4.75 21.01 -18.28
C CYS A 263 3.85 20.11 -17.41
N ARG A 264 3.07 19.22 -18.02
CA ARG A 264 2.19 18.31 -17.26
C ARG A 264 3.02 17.34 -16.41
N PHE A 265 3.97 16.67 -17.04
CA PHE A 265 5.00 15.84 -16.41
C PHE A 265 6.20 15.75 -17.36
N LEU A 266 7.36 15.29 -16.86
CA LEU A 266 8.57 15.18 -17.67
C LEU A 266 8.41 14.16 -18.80
N ARG A 267 8.94 14.47 -19.98
CA ARG A 267 8.86 13.68 -21.22
C ARG A 267 7.43 13.43 -21.70
N ASP A 268 6.55 14.39 -21.47
CA ASP A 268 5.22 14.39 -22.05
C ASP A 268 5.25 14.84 -23.52
N GLY A 269 4.82 13.94 -24.41
CA GLY A 269 4.81 14.21 -25.85
C GLY A 269 3.60 14.98 -26.36
N TYR A 270 2.58 15.24 -25.54
CA TYR A 270 1.31 15.80 -26.03
C TYR A 270 1.48 17.14 -26.75
N LYS A 271 1.08 17.16 -28.01
CA LYS A 271 1.19 18.26 -28.98
C LYS A 271 2.62 18.80 -29.15
N THR A 272 3.63 18.04 -28.74
CA THR A 272 5.01 18.38 -29.06
C THR A 272 5.25 18.20 -30.57
N PRO A 273 6.19 18.93 -31.18
CA PRO A 273 6.45 18.81 -32.62
C PRO A 273 6.92 17.42 -33.08
N ARG A 274 7.37 16.57 -32.14
CA ARG A 274 7.85 15.22 -32.42
C ARG A 274 6.77 14.15 -32.21
N GLU A 275 5.63 14.49 -31.61
CA GLU A 275 4.50 13.57 -31.46
C GLU A 275 3.81 13.36 -32.81
N ASP A 276 3.48 12.11 -33.12
CA ASP A 276 2.62 11.77 -34.24
C ASP A 276 1.14 11.86 -33.81
N PRO A 277 0.38 12.85 -34.29
CA PRO A 277 -1.00 13.07 -33.86
C PRO A 277 -1.98 12.04 -34.46
N SER A 278 -1.54 11.19 -35.39
CA SER A 278 -2.40 10.18 -36.04
C SER A 278 -2.59 8.92 -35.19
N ARG A 279 -1.79 8.74 -34.13
CA ARG A 279 -1.83 7.57 -33.25
C ARG A 279 -2.17 7.95 -31.81
N LEU A 280 -2.88 7.05 -31.14
CA LEU A 280 -3.26 7.22 -29.74
C LEU A 280 -2.12 6.91 -28.77
N HIS A 281 -1.27 5.93 -29.12
CA HIS A 281 -0.22 5.39 -28.26
C HIS A 281 1.19 5.73 -28.77
N TYR A 282 2.15 5.77 -27.84
CA TYR A 282 3.55 6.03 -28.17
C TYR A 282 4.27 4.82 -28.75
N ASP A 283 5.36 5.03 -29.48
CA ASP A 283 6.27 3.94 -29.84
C ASP A 283 7.28 3.70 -28.70
N PRO A 284 7.85 2.48 -28.58
CA PRO A 284 8.92 2.22 -27.63
C PRO A 284 10.09 3.20 -27.80
N ALA A 285 10.60 3.74 -26.69
CA ALA A 285 11.66 4.75 -26.60
C ALA A 285 11.35 6.16 -27.13
N GLU A 286 10.11 6.44 -27.55
CA GLU A 286 9.71 7.75 -28.05
C GLU A 286 9.76 8.85 -26.97
N LEU A 287 9.55 8.49 -25.70
CA LEU A 287 9.57 9.43 -24.57
C LEU A 287 10.83 10.29 -24.52
N LYS A 288 11.99 9.76 -24.91
CA LYS A 288 13.24 10.53 -24.95
C LYS A 288 13.21 11.64 -26.00
N LEU A 289 12.45 11.49 -27.08
CA LEU A 289 12.30 12.54 -28.08
C LEU A 289 11.54 13.75 -27.52
N PHE A 290 10.74 13.57 -26.47
CA PHE A 290 9.97 14.67 -25.88
C PHE A 290 10.74 15.45 -24.81
N GLU A 291 11.88 14.92 -24.37
CA GLU A 291 12.71 15.53 -23.32
C GLU A 291 13.14 16.95 -23.72
N ASN A 292 12.87 17.91 -22.84
CA ASN A 292 13.12 19.35 -22.97
C ASN A 292 12.25 20.11 -23.98
N ILE A 293 11.38 19.44 -24.73
CA ILE A 293 10.47 20.09 -25.70
C ILE A 293 9.00 19.99 -25.28
N GLU A 294 8.73 19.48 -24.08
CA GLU A 294 7.39 19.27 -23.54
C GLU A 294 6.58 20.58 -23.57
N CYS A 295 5.29 20.51 -23.89
CA CYS A 295 4.44 21.70 -23.95
C CYS A 295 4.19 22.31 -22.57
N GLU A 296 4.18 23.64 -22.50
CA GLU A 296 3.97 24.38 -21.25
C GLU A 296 2.52 24.85 -21.16
N TRP A 297 1.86 24.62 -20.02
CA TRP A 297 0.44 24.88 -19.80
C TRP A 297 0.23 26.06 -18.85
N PRO A 298 -0.37 27.17 -19.32
CA PRO A 298 -0.62 28.37 -18.51
C PRO A 298 -1.54 28.16 -17.31
N VAL A 299 -2.42 27.15 -17.38
CA VAL A 299 -3.41 26.89 -16.31
C VAL A 299 -2.74 26.66 -14.96
N PHE A 300 -1.53 26.07 -14.91
CA PHE A 300 -0.83 25.82 -13.64
C PHE A 300 -0.39 27.09 -12.91
N TRP A 301 -0.13 28.19 -13.63
CA TRP A 301 0.09 29.49 -12.99
C TRP A 301 -1.17 30.05 -12.34
N THR A 302 -2.37 29.68 -12.81
CA THR A 302 -3.62 30.04 -12.12
C THR A 302 -3.75 29.30 -10.78
N TYR A 303 -3.28 28.05 -10.69
CA TYR A 303 -3.22 27.32 -9.42
C TYR A 303 -2.25 27.99 -8.45
N PHE A 304 -1.05 28.40 -8.89
CA PHE A 304 -0.13 29.15 -8.01
C PHE A 304 -0.70 30.50 -7.59
N LEU A 305 -1.39 31.22 -8.48
CA LEU A 305 -2.02 32.49 -8.10
C LEU A 305 -3.07 32.27 -7.00
N ILE A 306 -3.96 31.27 -7.18
CA ILE A 306 -4.99 30.94 -6.20
C ILE A 306 -4.35 30.48 -4.89
N ASP A 307 -3.34 29.62 -4.94
CA ASP A 307 -2.56 29.17 -3.78
C ASP A 307 -1.95 30.36 -3.01
N GLY A 308 -1.42 31.36 -3.72
CA GLY A 308 -0.92 32.59 -3.12
C GLY A 308 -2.01 33.37 -2.39
N VAL A 309 -3.24 33.40 -2.94
CA VAL A 309 -4.39 34.03 -2.25
C VAL A 309 -4.74 33.27 -0.97
N PHE A 310 -4.82 31.93 -1.01
CA PHE A 310 -5.15 31.13 0.18
C PHE A 310 -4.10 31.22 1.28
N ASN A 311 -2.82 31.38 0.91
CA ASN A 311 -1.70 31.54 1.85
C ASN A 311 -1.42 33.01 2.23
N GLU A 312 -2.22 33.97 1.75
CA GLU A 312 -2.01 35.41 1.91
C GLU A 312 -0.62 35.91 1.42
N ASP A 313 0.00 35.18 0.48
CA ASP A 313 1.27 35.53 -0.14
C ASP A 313 1.06 36.49 -1.31
N LYS A 314 1.14 37.78 -1.01
CA LYS A 314 0.98 38.85 -2.00
C LYS A 314 2.08 38.88 -3.05
N ILE A 315 3.28 38.36 -2.75
CA ILE A 315 4.40 38.35 -3.69
C ILE A 315 4.12 37.32 -4.77
N GLN A 316 3.76 36.10 -4.35
CA GLN A 316 3.36 35.02 -5.26
C GLN A 316 2.17 35.42 -6.14
N VAL A 317 1.16 36.08 -5.55
CA VAL A 317 -0.02 36.54 -6.30
C VAL A 317 0.36 37.52 -7.41
N GLU A 318 1.23 38.49 -7.14
CA GLU A 318 1.62 39.48 -8.15
C GLU A 318 2.53 38.88 -9.22
N GLU A 319 3.50 38.04 -8.82
CA GLU A 319 4.40 37.34 -9.74
C GLU A 319 3.65 36.56 -10.82
N TYR A 320 2.72 35.68 -10.41
CA TYR A 320 1.96 34.87 -11.35
C TYR A 320 0.88 35.67 -12.09
N ARG A 321 0.40 36.78 -11.54
CA ARG A 321 -0.48 37.73 -12.25
C ARG A 321 0.27 38.37 -13.42
N GLU A 322 1.44 38.95 -13.17
CA GLU A 322 2.26 39.58 -14.21
C GLU A 322 2.68 38.56 -15.28
N ALA A 323 3.07 37.35 -14.87
CA ALA A 323 3.42 36.27 -15.78
C ALA A 323 2.25 35.89 -16.71
N LEU A 324 1.05 35.71 -16.17
CA LEU A 324 -0.16 35.44 -16.95
C LEU A 324 -0.49 36.59 -17.90
N GLU A 325 -0.42 37.84 -17.45
CA GLU A 325 -0.69 39.02 -18.29
C GLU A 325 0.27 39.12 -19.50
N GLY A 326 1.50 38.63 -19.36
CA GLY A 326 2.50 38.60 -20.42
C GLY A 326 2.23 37.59 -21.54
N ILE A 327 1.48 36.51 -21.25
CA ILE A 327 1.24 35.42 -22.22
C ILE A 327 -0.18 35.41 -22.78
N LEU A 328 -1.18 35.89 -22.03
CA LEU A 328 -2.58 35.83 -22.46
C LEU A 328 -2.87 36.56 -23.79
N ILE A 329 -3.75 35.98 -24.60
CA ILE A 329 -4.06 36.50 -25.94
C ILE A 329 -5.20 37.52 -25.85
N ARG A 330 -5.01 38.71 -26.44
CA ARG A 330 -6.01 39.80 -26.43
C ARG A 330 -6.75 39.88 -27.77
N GLU A 331 -8.07 39.74 -27.73
CA GLU A 331 -8.94 39.95 -28.89
C GLU A 331 -9.12 41.45 -29.21
N LYS A 332 -9.58 41.76 -30.43
CA LYS A 332 -9.87 43.13 -30.90
C LYS A 332 -10.91 43.88 -30.05
N ASN A 333 -11.78 43.14 -29.36
CA ASN A 333 -12.81 43.67 -28.46
C ASN A 333 -12.30 43.89 -27.02
N GLY A 334 -11.01 43.61 -26.74
CA GLY A 334 -10.39 43.72 -25.42
C GLY A 334 -10.59 42.51 -24.50
N ILE A 335 -11.24 41.45 -24.96
CA ILE A 335 -11.38 40.19 -24.22
C ILE A 335 -10.03 39.46 -24.20
N VAL A 336 -9.70 38.92 -23.02
CA VAL A 336 -8.47 38.17 -22.78
C VAL A 336 -8.79 36.68 -22.78
N LEU A 337 -8.09 35.92 -23.63
CA LEU A 337 -8.26 34.50 -23.84
C LEU A 337 -7.02 33.72 -23.39
N MET A 338 -7.26 32.67 -22.60
CA MET A 338 -6.24 31.73 -22.19
C MET A 338 -6.12 30.60 -23.22
N PRO A 339 -4.93 30.38 -23.83
CA PRO A 339 -4.70 29.21 -24.66
C PRO A 339 -4.55 27.94 -23.82
N GLU A 340 -4.71 26.78 -24.46
CA GLU A 340 -4.49 25.47 -23.82
C GLU A 340 -3.03 25.28 -23.41
N LEU A 341 -2.10 25.52 -24.35
CA LEU A 341 -0.66 25.33 -24.12
C LEU A 341 0.22 26.15 -25.06
N TYR A 342 1.52 26.17 -24.78
CA TYR A 342 2.60 26.73 -25.60
C TYR A 342 3.59 25.65 -26.03
N ALA A 343 3.80 25.53 -27.33
CA ALA A 343 4.66 24.52 -27.95
C ALA A 343 5.89 25.14 -28.62
N VAL A 344 7.00 24.39 -28.64
CA VAL A 344 8.17 24.74 -29.45
C VAL A 344 7.77 24.75 -30.93
N PRO A 345 8.18 25.75 -31.74
CA PRO A 345 7.95 25.71 -33.18
C PRO A 345 8.66 24.51 -33.83
N PRO A 346 8.02 23.76 -34.75
CA PRO A 346 8.61 22.56 -35.36
C PRO A 346 9.99 22.79 -36.01
N GLU A 347 10.21 23.97 -36.58
CA GLU A 347 11.44 24.36 -37.24
C GLU A 347 12.59 24.73 -36.28
N LYS A 348 12.32 24.84 -34.97
CA LYS A 348 13.31 25.22 -33.93
C LYS A 348 13.56 24.13 -32.88
N VAL A 349 13.07 22.92 -33.11
CA VAL A 349 13.20 21.80 -32.16
C VAL A 349 14.67 21.47 -31.90
N ASP A 350 15.51 21.48 -32.93
CA ASP A 350 16.92 21.13 -32.79
C ASP A 350 17.68 22.20 -31.99
N GLU A 351 17.31 23.48 -32.11
CA GLU A 351 17.85 24.58 -31.29
C GLU A 351 17.50 24.40 -29.80
N GLU A 352 16.26 24.01 -29.51
CA GLU A 352 15.81 23.75 -28.14
C GLU A 352 16.51 22.54 -27.52
N TYR A 353 16.84 21.49 -28.29
CA TYR A 353 17.62 20.37 -27.78
C TYR A 353 19.07 20.74 -27.45
N GLU A 354 19.70 21.60 -28.27
CA GLU A 354 21.06 22.07 -28.03
C GLU A 354 21.15 22.98 -26.81
N ASN A 355 20.15 23.85 -26.61
CA ASN A 355 20.08 24.78 -25.50
C ASN A 355 18.64 24.86 -24.94
N PRO A 356 18.30 23.99 -23.97
CA PRO A 356 16.96 23.95 -23.38
C PRO A 356 16.49 25.31 -22.84
N HIS A 357 15.19 25.58 -23.00
CA HIS A 357 14.49 26.81 -22.59
C HIS A 357 14.91 28.09 -23.34
N SER A 358 15.57 27.97 -24.49
CA SER A 358 16.06 29.12 -25.27
C SER A 358 15.10 29.58 -26.37
N VAL A 359 14.26 28.68 -26.87
CA VAL A 359 13.32 28.97 -27.96
C VAL A 359 12.00 29.52 -27.45
N ASP A 360 11.54 30.62 -28.05
CA ASP A 360 10.19 31.16 -27.79
C ASP A 360 9.11 30.23 -28.34
N ARG A 361 8.12 29.94 -27.48
CA ARG A 361 7.03 29.00 -27.77
C ARG A 361 5.82 29.73 -28.36
N VAL A 362 5.03 29.00 -29.15
CA VAL A 362 3.82 29.51 -29.81
C VAL A 362 2.56 28.93 -29.16
N PRO A 363 1.48 29.72 -29.03
CA PRO A 363 0.22 29.23 -28.47
C PRO A 363 -0.40 28.19 -29.41
N MET A 364 -0.82 27.07 -28.83
CA MET A 364 -1.40 25.93 -29.56
C MET A 364 -2.59 25.34 -28.79
N GLY A 365 -3.39 24.54 -29.49
CA GLY A 365 -4.55 23.86 -28.91
C GLY A 365 -5.81 24.71 -28.83
N LYS A 366 -6.69 24.43 -27.85
CA LYS A 366 -7.97 25.12 -27.69
C LYS A 366 -7.77 26.59 -27.31
N LEU A 367 -8.56 27.49 -27.90
CA LEU A 367 -8.58 28.92 -27.58
C LEU A 367 -10.02 29.48 -27.64
N PRO A 368 -10.62 29.91 -26.51
CA PRO A 368 -10.10 29.75 -25.15
C PRO A 368 -10.09 28.28 -24.72
N HIS A 369 -9.12 27.92 -23.90
CA HIS A 369 -9.19 26.71 -23.09
C HIS A 369 -10.12 26.96 -21.90
N LEU A 370 -11.34 26.41 -21.93
CA LEU A 370 -12.41 26.76 -20.97
C LEU A 370 -12.05 26.51 -19.50
N TRP A 371 -11.36 25.42 -19.20
CA TRP A 371 -10.85 25.15 -17.84
C TRP A 371 -9.87 26.24 -17.40
N GLY A 372 -8.83 26.51 -18.20
CA GLY A 372 -7.86 27.56 -17.90
C GLY A 372 -8.50 28.95 -17.79
N GLN A 373 -9.40 29.28 -18.73
CA GLN A 373 -10.13 30.54 -18.74
C GLN A 373 -10.97 30.72 -17.46
N SER A 374 -11.64 29.65 -17.01
CA SER A 374 -12.42 29.66 -15.78
C SER A 374 -11.55 29.90 -14.55
N MET A 375 -10.46 29.14 -14.41
CA MET A 375 -9.54 29.29 -13.29
C MET A 375 -8.88 30.67 -13.25
N TYR A 376 -8.55 31.25 -14.41
CA TYR A 376 -8.06 32.62 -14.51
C TYR A 376 -9.10 33.67 -14.08
N VAL A 377 -10.36 33.54 -14.50
CA VAL A 377 -11.42 34.46 -14.07
C VAL A 377 -11.62 34.35 -12.56
N LEU A 378 -11.66 33.13 -12.02
CA LEU A 378 -11.82 32.89 -10.59
C LEU A 378 -10.64 33.47 -9.78
N SER A 379 -9.40 33.24 -10.23
CA SER A 379 -8.19 33.75 -9.59
C SER A 379 -8.17 35.29 -9.56
N CYS A 380 -8.63 35.94 -10.64
CA CYS A 380 -8.78 37.39 -10.68
C CYS A 380 -9.82 37.90 -9.68
N LEU A 381 -10.98 37.24 -9.56
CA LEU A 381 -12.03 37.65 -8.61
C LEU A 381 -11.54 37.58 -7.16
N LEU A 382 -10.76 36.54 -6.83
CA LEU A 382 -10.13 36.37 -5.53
C LEU A 382 -9.08 37.44 -5.27
N ALA A 383 -8.12 37.59 -6.17
CA ALA A 383 -6.99 38.48 -5.98
C ALA A 383 -7.36 39.98 -6.04
N GLU A 384 -8.48 40.34 -6.69
CA GLU A 384 -9.07 41.69 -6.67
C GLU A 384 -10.01 41.91 -5.47
N GLY A 385 -10.25 40.91 -4.62
CA GLY A 385 -11.08 41.01 -3.42
C GLY A 385 -12.60 41.02 -3.66
N PHE A 386 -13.06 40.68 -4.87
CA PHE A 386 -14.49 40.49 -5.14
C PHE A 386 -15.05 39.23 -4.45
N LEU A 387 -14.18 38.22 -4.25
CA LEU A 387 -14.46 37.00 -3.50
C LEU A 387 -13.42 36.83 -2.39
N ALA A 388 -13.86 36.33 -1.24
CA ALA A 388 -12.98 35.81 -0.20
C ALA A 388 -12.75 34.31 -0.41
N ALA A 389 -11.61 33.79 0.07
CA ALA A 389 -11.25 32.38 -0.06
C ALA A 389 -12.31 31.43 0.51
N GLY A 390 -12.92 31.78 1.66
CA GLY A 390 -13.98 30.97 2.28
C GLY A 390 -15.30 30.94 1.51
N GLU A 391 -15.50 31.80 0.51
CA GLU A 391 -16.71 31.77 -0.33
C GLU A 391 -16.62 30.66 -1.39
N ILE A 392 -15.43 30.35 -1.90
CA ILE A 392 -15.21 29.27 -2.88
C ILE A 392 -14.84 27.93 -2.21
N ASP A 393 -14.63 27.96 -0.89
CA ASP A 393 -14.40 26.80 -0.03
C ASP A 393 -15.29 26.88 1.24
N PRO A 394 -16.63 26.83 1.09
CA PRO A 394 -17.57 26.90 2.21
C PRO A 394 -17.45 25.73 3.20
N LEU A 395 -16.91 24.59 2.76
CA LEU A 395 -16.61 23.43 3.63
C LEU A 395 -15.29 23.57 4.40
N ASN A 396 -14.57 24.70 4.24
CA ASN A 396 -13.36 25.03 4.97
C ASN A 396 -12.22 24.00 4.86
N ARG A 397 -12.12 23.33 3.71
CA ARG A 397 -11.09 22.32 3.45
C ARG A 397 -9.67 22.90 3.48
N ARG A 398 -9.50 24.19 3.19
CA ARG A 398 -8.20 24.90 3.27
C ARG A 398 -7.50 24.78 4.63
N PHE A 399 -8.23 24.47 5.70
CA PHE A 399 -7.67 24.28 7.04
C PHE A 399 -7.23 22.85 7.33
N SER A 400 -7.18 21.96 6.33
CA SER A 400 -6.68 20.58 6.49
C SER A 400 -5.25 20.52 7.05
N THR A 401 -4.43 21.52 6.75
CA THR A 401 -3.06 21.74 7.26
C THR A 401 -2.99 22.53 8.58
N GLY A 402 -4.13 22.99 9.09
CA GLY A 402 -4.22 23.76 10.33
C GLY A 402 -3.83 22.95 11.58
N PHE A 403 -3.49 23.66 12.67
CA PHE A 403 -3.18 23.02 13.94
C PHE A 403 -4.38 22.20 14.45
N LYS A 404 -4.16 20.90 14.69
CA LYS A 404 -5.17 19.99 15.22
C LYS A 404 -4.95 19.81 16.72
N PRO A 405 -5.99 19.90 17.56
CA PRO A 405 -5.87 19.62 18.99
C PRO A 405 -5.50 18.15 19.20
N ASP A 406 -4.74 17.87 20.28
CA ASP A 406 -4.37 16.49 20.64
C ASP A 406 -5.63 15.62 20.81
N VAL A 407 -5.74 14.57 19.98
CA VAL A 407 -6.81 13.59 20.08
C VAL A 407 -6.58 12.73 21.32
N VAL A 408 -7.59 12.66 22.19
CA VAL A 408 -7.62 11.74 23.33
C VAL A 408 -8.62 10.65 23.02
N VAL A 409 -8.13 9.43 22.85
CA VAL A 409 -8.98 8.26 22.60
C VAL A 409 -9.61 7.79 23.90
N GLN A 410 -10.93 7.67 23.90
CA GLN A 410 -11.70 7.15 25.02
C GLN A 410 -11.80 5.63 24.87
N VAL A 411 -11.46 4.87 25.90
CA VAL A 411 -11.48 3.41 25.86
C VAL A 411 -12.38 2.89 26.96
N THR A 412 -13.41 2.14 26.57
CA THR A 412 -14.31 1.45 27.49
C THR A 412 -13.98 -0.04 27.49
N ILE A 413 -13.53 -0.57 28.62
CA ILE A 413 -13.30 -2.01 28.80
C ILE A 413 -14.58 -2.66 29.28
N LEU A 414 -15.05 -3.71 28.59
CA LEU A 414 -16.27 -4.43 28.93
C LEU A 414 -16.00 -5.91 29.18
N ALA A 415 -16.70 -6.51 30.13
CA ALA A 415 -16.67 -7.95 30.33
C ALA A 415 -17.77 -8.65 29.52
N GLU A 416 -17.41 -9.69 28.77
CA GLU A 416 -18.38 -10.53 28.05
C GLU A 416 -19.34 -11.24 29.01
N SER A 417 -18.86 -11.64 30.20
CA SER A 417 -19.64 -12.36 31.20
C SER A 417 -19.38 -11.83 32.62
N ASN A 418 -20.31 -12.13 33.54
CA ASN A 418 -20.14 -11.82 34.97
C ASN A 418 -18.94 -12.54 35.59
N GLN A 419 -18.53 -13.69 35.06
CA GLN A 419 -17.32 -14.39 35.51
C GLN A 419 -16.07 -13.55 35.21
N ILE A 420 -15.93 -13.07 33.98
CA ILE A 420 -14.79 -12.24 33.56
C ILE A 420 -14.78 -10.91 34.33
N LYS A 421 -15.96 -10.33 34.57
CA LYS A 421 -16.12 -9.13 35.40
C LYS A 421 -15.53 -9.33 36.80
N ASN A 422 -15.83 -10.46 37.45
CA ASN A 422 -15.30 -10.78 38.77
C ASN A 422 -13.77 -10.99 38.74
N LEU A 423 -13.24 -11.67 37.71
CA LEU A 423 -11.79 -11.85 37.56
C LEU A 423 -11.04 -10.51 37.40
N LEU A 424 -11.59 -9.58 36.61
CA LEU A 424 -11.02 -8.24 36.48
C LEU A 424 -11.10 -7.46 37.79
N GLN A 425 -12.20 -7.61 38.54
CA GLN A 425 -12.39 -6.99 39.84
C GLN A 425 -11.39 -7.51 40.89
N ASP A 426 -11.04 -8.80 40.86
CA ASP A 426 -10.02 -9.40 41.73
C ASP A 426 -8.63 -8.78 41.49
N HIS A 427 -8.37 -8.29 40.27
CA HIS A 427 -7.18 -7.51 39.91
C HIS A 427 -7.30 -6.00 40.16
N GLY A 428 -8.38 -5.54 40.78
CA GLY A 428 -8.64 -4.14 41.10
C GLY A 428 -9.16 -3.29 39.94
N ILE A 429 -9.66 -3.92 38.86
CA ILE A 429 -10.14 -3.23 37.66
C ILE A 429 -11.68 -3.25 37.65
N ASP A 430 -12.32 -2.09 37.82
CA ASP A 430 -13.79 -1.94 37.78
C ASP A 430 -14.30 -1.85 36.34
N VAL A 431 -15.07 -2.84 35.89
CA VAL A 431 -15.66 -2.89 34.54
C VAL A 431 -17.15 -3.23 34.57
N GLN A 432 -17.87 -2.85 33.50
CA GLN A 432 -19.26 -3.24 33.28
C GLN A 432 -19.33 -4.49 32.40
N SER A 433 -20.30 -5.36 32.64
CA SER A 433 -20.62 -6.42 31.67
C SER A 433 -21.44 -5.84 30.52
N ILE A 434 -21.48 -6.51 29.36
CA ILE A 434 -22.30 -6.07 28.21
C ILE A 434 -23.79 -5.92 28.60
N ALA A 435 -24.29 -6.75 29.51
CA ALA A 435 -25.66 -6.69 30.01
C ALA A 435 -25.94 -5.48 30.94
N ASP A 436 -24.92 -4.93 31.60
CA ASP A 436 -25.05 -3.84 32.57
C ASP A 436 -25.24 -2.44 31.93
N ILE A 437 -25.08 -2.32 30.60
CA ILE A 437 -24.94 -1.04 29.90
C ILE A 437 -26.28 -0.52 29.36
N HIS A 438 -27.37 -1.27 29.53
CA HIS A 438 -28.70 -0.87 29.10
C HIS A 438 -29.08 0.53 29.67
N PRO A 439 -29.59 1.48 28.87
CA PRO A 439 -30.18 1.34 27.53
C PRO A 439 -29.22 1.41 26.35
N LEU A 440 -27.91 1.58 26.58
CA LEU A 440 -26.93 1.53 25.49
C LEU A 440 -26.75 0.09 25.02
N ARG A 441 -26.68 -0.10 23.71
CA ARG A 441 -26.51 -1.42 23.10
C ARG A 441 -25.12 -1.54 22.51
N VAL A 442 -24.41 -2.59 22.92
CA VAL A 442 -23.09 -2.91 22.35
C VAL A 442 -23.27 -4.06 21.37
N GLN A 443 -22.81 -3.88 20.14
CA GLN A 443 -22.93 -4.87 19.08
C GLN A 443 -21.58 -5.11 18.39
N PRO A 444 -21.34 -6.29 17.79
CA PRO A 444 -20.16 -6.51 16.96
C PRO A 444 -20.15 -5.63 15.70
N ALA A 445 -18.96 -5.24 15.23
CA ALA A 445 -18.78 -4.45 14.00
C ALA A 445 -19.50 -5.04 12.76
N ARG A 446 -19.60 -6.37 12.64
CA ARG A 446 -20.34 -7.03 11.55
C ARG A 446 -21.81 -6.62 11.44
N ILE A 447 -22.46 -6.31 12.57
CA ILE A 447 -23.85 -5.82 12.57
C ILE A 447 -23.90 -4.46 11.88
N LEU A 448 -22.98 -3.56 12.23
CA LEU A 448 -22.88 -2.25 11.60
C LEU A 448 -22.63 -2.36 10.09
N SER A 449 -21.74 -3.26 9.66
CA SER A 449 -21.48 -3.52 8.24
C SER A 449 -22.75 -3.93 7.50
N ASN A 450 -23.57 -4.82 8.09
CA ASN A 450 -24.86 -5.24 7.54
C ASN A 450 -25.87 -4.10 7.49
N LEU A 451 -25.99 -3.29 8.56
CA LEU A 451 -26.90 -2.15 8.58
C LEU A 451 -26.58 -1.14 7.46
N TYR A 452 -25.30 -0.85 7.24
CA TYR A 452 -24.89 0.05 6.18
C TYR A 452 -25.15 -0.47 4.76
N THR A 453 -25.36 -1.77 4.54
CA THR A 453 -25.74 -2.30 3.21
C THR A 453 -27.06 -1.71 2.70
N LYS A 454 -27.94 -1.29 3.63
CA LYS A 454 -29.23 -0.68 3.29
C LYS A 454 -29.08 0.76 2.79
N LEU A 455 -27.95 1.43 3.06
CA LEU A 455 -27.69 2.79 2.61
C LEU A 455 -27.57 2.85 1.08
N GLY A 456 -28.37 3.69 0.44
CA GLY A 456 -28.39 3.85 -1.02
C GLY A 456 -29.12 2.75 -1.79
N ARG A 457 -29.83 1.82 -1.13
CA ARG A 457 -30.71 0.86 -1.82
C ARG A 457 -31.84 1.63 -2.50
N ASN A 458 -32.11 1.33 -3.78
CA ASN A 458 -33.19 1.93 -4.53
C ASN A 458 -33.73 0.95 -5.57
N GLU A 459 -34.98 0.51 -5.39
CA GLU A 459 -35.59 -0.51 -6.23
C GLU A 459 -35.96 0.00 -7.63
N ASN A 460 -36.39 1.28 -7.74
CA ASN A 460 -36.76 1.90 -9.01
C ASN A 460 -35.58 1.93 -10.00
N MET A 461 -34.38 2.17 -9.48
CA MET A 461 -33.13 2.22 -10.25
C MET A 461 -32.32 0.92 -10.20
N LYS A 462 -32.81 -0.12 -9.52
CA LYS A 462 -32.11 -1.41 -9.31
C LYS A 462 -30.72 -1.25 -8.65
N LEU A 463 -30.58 -0.29 -7.75
CA LEU A 463 -29.36 -0.09 -6.97
C LEU A 463 -29.43 -0.91 -5.68
N SER A 464 -28.43 -1.75 -5.46
CA SER A 464 -28.35 -2.62 -4.27
C SER A 464 -27.99 -1.87 -2.98
N GLY A 465 -27.45 -0.64 -3.10
CA GLY A 465 -26.91 0.13 -1.98
C GLY A 465 -25.43 -0.13 -1.74
N ARG A 466 -24.95 0.13 -0.51
CA ARG A 466 -23.55 -0.06 -0.15
C ARG A 466 -23.19 -1.55 -0.24
N PRO A 467 -22.12 -1.93 -0.96
CA PRO A 467 -21.64 -3.30 -0.92
C PRO A 467 -21.27 -3.70 0.50
N HIS A 468 -21.46 -4.97 0.86
CA HIS A 468 -21.04 -5.46 2.17
C HIS A 468 -19.51 -5.31 2.31
N ARG A 469 -19.10 -4.31 3.08
CA ARG A 469 -17.70 -3.94 3.35
C ARG A 469 -17.55 -3.69 4.84
N HIS A 470 -16.44 -4.16 5.38
CA HIS A 470 -16.12 -3.98 6.79
C HIS A 470 -15.99 -2.51 7.15
N ILE A 471 -16.23 -2.22 8.42
CA ILE A 471 -16.14 -0.87 8.96
C ILE A 471 -14.96 -0.86 9.92
N GLY A 472 -13.94 -0.07 9.55
CA GLY A 472 -12.70 0.04 10.32
C GLY A 472 -12.89 0.73 11.68
N VAL A 473 -11.76 0.94 12.37
CA VAL A 473 -11.78 1.52 13.72
C VAL A 473 -12.37 2.94 13.77
N LEU A 474 -12.22 3.73 12.71
CA LEU A 474 -12.81 5.07 12.61
C LEU A 474 -14.34 5.03 12.66
N GLY A 475 -14.96 4.03 12.05
CA GLY A 475 -16.42 3.86 12.10
C GLY A 475 -16.87 3.25 13.43
N THR A 476 -16.20 2.19 13.89
CA THR A 476 -16.59 1.49 15.14
C THR A 476 -16.33 2.30 16.41
N SER A 477 -15.48 3.33 16.35
CA SER A 477 -15.21 4.24 17.49
C SER A 477 -16.18 5.42 17.59
N LYS A 478 -17.31 5.37 16.89
CA LYS A 478 -18.41 6.36 16.97
C LYS A 478 -19.56 5.79 17.81
N LEU A 479 -20.35 6.69 18.41
CA LEU A 479 -21.67 6.33 18.94
C LEU A 479 -22.72 6.55 17.85
N TYR A 480 -23.63 5.60 17.71
CA TYR A 480 -24.65 5.60 16.67
C TYR A 480 -26.03 5.76 17.29
N VAL A 481 -26.79 6.74 16.82
CA VAL A 481 -28.19 6.92 17.20
C VAL A 481 -29.07 6.30 16.11
N ILE A 482 -29.82 5.25 16.49
CA ILE A 482 -30.71 4.50 15.61
C ILE A 482 -32.06 4.40 16.31
N ARG A 483 -33.15 4.88 15.71
CA ARG A 483 -34.50 4.87 16.32
C ARG A 483 -34.52 5.38 17.77
N ASN A 484 -33.79 6.48 18.03
CA ASN A 484 -33.63 7.11 19.35
C ASN A 484 -32.94 6.23 20.42
N GLN A 485 -32.27 5.14 20.03
CA GLN A 485 -31.39 4.33 20.89
C GLN A 485 -29.93 4.55 20.51
N ILE A 486 -29.02 4.46 21.50
CA ILE A 486 -27.59 4.62 21.30
C ILE A 486 -26.91 3.25 21.19
N PHE A 487 -26.18 3.04 20.11
CA PHE A 487 -25.38 1.87 19.82
C PHE A 487 -23.90 2.21 19.86
N ALA A 488 -23.10 1.30 20.44
CA ALA A 488 -21.66 1.28 20.33
C ALA A 488 -21.24 -0.03 19.65
N PHE A 489 -20.21 0.00 18.82
CA PHE A 489 -19.75 -1.19 18.10
C PHE A 489 -18.34 -1.59 18.54
N THR A 490 -18.12 -2.89 18.76
CA THR A 490 -16.78 -3.38 19.12
C THR A 490 -15.88 -3.35 17.87
N PRO A 491 -14.56 -3.10 18.00
CA PRO A 491 -13.66 -3.05 16.85
C PRO A 491 -13.64 -4.35 16.04
N GLN A 492 -13.51 -4.23 14.71
CA GLN A 492 -13.51 -5.37 13.79
C GLN A 492 -12.44 -6.43 14.15
N PHE A 493 -11.25 -6.02 14.61
CA PHE A 493 -10.19 -6.95 14.98
C PHE A 493 -10.51 -7.86 16.18
N THR A 494 -11.59 -7.57 16.92
CA THR A 494 -12.07 -8.45 18.01
C THR A 494 -13.03 -9.52 17.51
N ASP A 495 -13.49 -9.46 16.25
CA ASP A 495 -14.43 -10.42 15.69
C ASP A 495 -13.71 -11.70 15.20
N GLN A 496 -13.76 -12.74 16.04
CA GLN A 496 -13.08 -14.02 15.83
C GLN A 496 -13.72 -14.91 14.74
N HIS A 497 -14.89 -14.53 14.18
CA HIS A 497 -15.60 -15.39 13.23
C HIS A 497 -14.92 -15.44 11.86
N HIS A 498 -14.21 -14.37 11.48
CA HIS A 498 -13.70 -14.21 10.12
C HIS A 498 -12.27 -14.76 9.99
N PHE A 499 -11.36 -14.37 10.88
CA PHE A 499 -9.95 -14.78 10.82
C PHE A 499 -9.32 -14.92 12.22
N TYR A 500 -8.32 -15.80 12.35
CA TYR A 500 -7.87 -16.31 13.66
C TYR A 500 -6.79 -15.46 14.35
N LEU A 501 -6.29 -14.39 13.73
CA LEU A 501 -5.21 -13.55 14.29
C LEU A 501 -5.53 -13.02 15.69
N ALA A 502 -6.82 -12.77 15.97
CA ALA A 502 -7.31 -12.27 17.24
C ALA A 502 -7.33 -13.31 18.37
N LEU A 503 -7.06 -14.59 18.08
CA LEU A 503 -6.98 -15.66 19.09
C LEU A 503 -5.64 -15.65 19.84
N ASP A 504 -4.62 -14.97 19.29
CA ASP A 504 -3.36 -14.74 19.96
C ASP A 504 -3.44 -13.47 20.82
N ASN A 505 -3.41 -13.64 22.14
CA ASN A 505 -3.52 -12.56 23.12
C ASN A 505 -2.38 -11.53 23.05
N GLN A 506 -1.23 -11.85 22.47
CA GLN A 506 -0.17 -10.87 22.25
C GLN A 506 -0.39 -10.13 20.92
N MET A 507 -0.90 -10.82 19.91
CA MET A 507 -1.28 -10.20 18.64
C MET A 507 -2.44 -9.21 18.79
N ILE A 508 -3.47 -9.54 19.56
CA ILE A 508 -4.62 -8.63 19.79
C ILE A 508 -4.20 -7.33 20.48
N VAL A 509 -3.23 -7.40 21.41
CA VAL A 509 -2.64 -6.22 22.07
C VAL A 509 -1.88 -5.35 21.07
N GLU A 510 -1.12 -5.96 20.16
CA GLU A 510 -0.43 -5.23 19.09
C GLU A 510 -1.40 -4.62 18.06
N MET A 511 -2.50 -5.29 17.76
CA MET A 511 -3.58 -4.73 16.94
C MET A 511 -4.22 -3.53 17.64
N LEU A 512 -4.63 -3.66 18.90
CA LEU A 512 -5.19 -2.55 19.70
C LEU A 512 -4.24 -1.34 19.72
N LYS A 513 -2.94 -1.58 19.94
CA LYS A 513 -1.91 -0.54 19.92
C LYS A 513 -1.86 0.20 18.58
N THR A 514 -1.91 -0.55 17.47
CA THR A 514 -1.87 0.00 16.11
C THR A 514 -3.14 0.80 15.80
N GLU A 515 -4.31 0.29 16.18
CA GLU A 515 -5.59 0.94 15.97
C GLU A 515 -5.75 2.23 16.79
N LEU A 516 -5.26 2.26 18.04
CA LEU A 516 -5.27 3.48 18.87
C LEU A 516 -4.36 4.57 18.29
N ALA A 517 -3.18 4.19 17.78
CA ALA A 517 -2.29 5.11 17.08
C ALA A 517 -2.97 5.67 15.81
N TYR A 518 -3.62 4.81 15.04
CA TYR A 518 -4.36 5.19 13.83
C TYR A 518 -5.53 6.13 14.12
N LEU A 519 -6.31 5.87 15.19
CA LEU A 519 -7.36 6.80 15.64
C LEU A 519 -6.77 8.17 16.00
N THR A 520 -5.66 8.20 16.71
CA THR A 520 -5.01 9.47 17.08
C THR A 520 -4.53 10.23 15.85
N SER A 521 -3.99 9.53 14.85
CA SER A 521 -3.50 10.16 13.63
C SER A 521 -4.60 10.59 12.66
N CYS A 522 -5.73 9.87 12.57
CA CYS A 522 -6.73 10.06 11.51
C CYS A 522 -8.09 10.59 12.00
N TRP A 523 -8.31 10.71 13.32
CA TRP A 523 -9.59 11.24 13.80
C TRP A 523 -9.68 12.76 13.57
N ARG A 524 -10.73 13.20 12.88
CA ARG A 524 -10.97 14.61 12.52
C ARG A 524 -12.34 15.14 12.95
N MET A 525 -13.21 14.24 13.40
CA MET A 525 -14.60 14.57 13.69
C MET A 525 -14.74 15.33 15.01
N THR A 526 -15.76 16.17 15.12
CA THR A 526 -16.02 16.95 16.35
C THR A 526 -16.55 16.06 17.46
N GLY A 527 -15.68 15.71 18.41
CA GLY A 527 -15.97 14.75 19.48
C GLY A 527 -14.81 13.78 19.60
N ARG A 528 -14.73 13.06 20.71
CA ARG A 528 -13.63 12.12 20.95
C ARG A 528 -13.96 10.73 20.40
N PRO A 529 -12.98 10.01 19.81
CA PRO A 529 -13.17 8.62 19.43
C PRO A 529 -13.38 7.77 20.70
N THR A 530 -14.41 6.93 20.68
CA THR A 530 -14.79 6.05 21.81
C THR A 530 -14.71 4.59 21.39
N LEU A 531 -13.60 3.94 21.73
CA LEU A 531 -13.34 2.55 21.43
C LEU A 531 -13.89 1.65 22.54
N THR A 532 -14.71 0.65 22.16
CA THR A 532 -15.30 -0.31 23.10
C THR A 532 -14.57 -1.65 23.00
N PHE A 533 -13.75 -2.00 23.99
CA PHE A 533 -12.91 -3.21 23.97
C PHE A 533 -13.46 -4.30 24.89
N PRO A 534 -14.08 -5.37 24.35
CA PRO A 534 -14.59 -6.48 25.15
C PRO A 534 -13.47 -7.44 25.55
N ILE A 535 -13.48 -7.87 26.81
CA ILE A 535 -12.68 -8.99 27.32
C ILE A 535 -13.55 -10.24 27.26
N THR A 536 -13.12 -11.19 26.44
CA THR A 536 -13.83 -12.44 26.16
C THR A 536 -13.16 -13.64 26.84
N HIS A 537 -13.83 -14.79 26.85
CA HIS A 537 -13.27 -16.02 27.42
C HIS A 537 -11.95 -16.47 26.75
N THR A 538 -11.72 -16.12 25.48
CA THR A 538 -10.48 -16.42 24.75
C THR A 538 -9.28 -15.60 25.23
N MET A 539 -9.50 -14.56 26.04
CA MET A 539 -8.46 -13.72 26.64
C MET A 539 -8.04 -14.16 28.05
N LEU A 540 -8.52 -15.32 28.49
CA LEU A 540 -8.14 -15.94 29.76
C LEU A 540 -6.90 -16.83 29.58
N VAL A 541 -6.29 -17.24 30.69
CA VAL A 541 -5.31 -18.34 30.68
C VAL A 541 -5.97 -19.67 30.29
N ASP A 542 -5.18 -20.66 29.86
CA ASP A 542 -5.66 -21.91 29.25
C ASP A 542 -6.66 -22.71 30.12
N ASP A 543 -6.58 -22.56 31.44
CA ASP A 543 -7.47 -23.20 32.42
C ASP A 543 -8.71 -22.34 32.78
N GLY A 544 -8.82 -21.13 32.23
CA GLY A 544 -9.89 -20.17 32.46
C GLY A 544 -9.92 -19.57 33.87
N THR A 545 -8.85 -19.77 34.66
CA THR A 545 -8.83 -19.35 36.07
C THR A 545 -8.55 -17.87 36.26
N ASP A 546 -7.87 -17.22 35.31
CA ASP A 546 -7.46 -15.82 35.39
C ASP A 546 -7.37 -15.14 34.01
N ILE A 547 -7.23 -13.82 33.99
CA ILE A 547 -6.99 -13.00 32.79
C ILE A 547 -5.56 -13.24 32.28
N HIS A 548 -5.38 -13.37 30.96
CA HIS A 548 -4.06 -13.56 30.38
C HIS A 548 -3.12 -12.38 30.73
N PRO A 549 -1.85 -12.63 31.17
CA PRO A 549 -0.96 -11.58 31.66
C PRO A 549 -0.69 -10.43 30.68
N ALA A 550 -0.62 -10.72 29.37
CA ALA A 550 -0.42 -9.70 28.34
C ALA A 550 -1.61 -8.73 28.24
N VAL A 551 -2.83 -9.23 28.40
CA VAL A 551 -4.07 -8.44 28.37
C VAL A 551 -4.16 -7.60 29.64
N LEU A 552 -3.92 -8.21 30.81
CA LEU A 552 -3.90 -7.51 32.10
C LEU A 552 -2.86 -6.38 32.13
N ALA A 553 -1.64 -6.63 31.65
CA ALA A 553 -0.59 -5.62 31.56
C ALA A 553 -0.97 -4.47 30.60
N THR A 554 -1.73 -4.78 29.56
CA THR A 554 -2.22 -3.77 28.60
C THR A 554 -3.29 -2.88 29.22
N ILE A 555 -4.25 -3.46 29.95
CA ILE A 555 -5.28 -2.69 30.66
C ILE A 555 -4.62 -1.71 31.65
N ARG A 556 -3.66 -2.18 32.45
CA ARG A 556 -2.91 -1.31 33.38
C ARG A 556 -2.15 -0.18 32.66
N LYS A 557 -1.54 -0.46 31.51
CA LYS A 557 -0.88 0.60 30.71
C LYS A 557 -1.87 1.61 30.12
N LEU A 558 -3.09 1.19 29.81
CA LEU A 558 -4.13 2.12 29.35
C LEU A 558 -4.59 3.02 30.50
N GLU A 559 -4.56 2.55 31.75
CA GLU A 559 -4.83 3.37 32.95
C GLU A 559 -3.77 4.47 33.17
N ASP A 560 -2.53 4.26 32.73
CA ASP A 560 -1.45 5.26 32.76
C ASP A 560 -1.72 6.48 31.83
N GLY A 561 -2.71 6.39 30.94
CA GLY A 561 -3.17 7.48 30.07
C GLY A 561 -2.40 7.65 28.75
N TYR A 562 -1.45 6.76 28.45
CA TYR A 562 -0.73 6.75 27.17
C TYR A 562 -0.38 5.34 26.72
N PHE A 563 -0.79 4.98 25.50
CA PHE A 563 -0.52 3.65 24.96
C PHE A 563 -0.29 3.70 23.46
N GLY A 564 0.79 3.09 22.98
CA GLY A 564 1.01 2.91 21.54
C GLY A 564 1.27 4.18 20.72
N GLY A 565 1.57 5.32 21.35
CA GLY A 565 1.63 6.60 20.63
C GLY A 565 0.37 7.46 20.81
N ALA A 566 -0.67 6.91 21.44
CA ALA A 566 -1.95 7.56 21.64
C ALA A 566 -2.14 8.01 23.09
N ARG A 567 -2.70 9.21 23.28
CA ARG A 567 -3.26 9.60 24.59
C ARG A 567 -4.60 8.90 24.79
N VAL A 568 -4.75 8.24 25.91
CA VAL A 568 -5.93 7.42 26.20
C VAL A 568 -6.60 7.87 27.49
N LYS A 569 -7.92 7.76 27.55
CA LYS A 569 -8.71 7.88 28.78
C LYS A 569 -9.61 6.66 28.93
N ILE A 570 -9.38 5.86 29.97
CA ILE A 570 -10.30 4.79 30.38
C ILE A 570 -11.48 5.37 31.15
N GLY A 571 -12.67 4.78 30.98
CA GLY A 571 -13.88 5.15 31.70
C GLY A 571 -15.08 4.30 31.30
N LYS A 572 -16.23 4.57 31.93
CA LYS A 572 -17.50 3.90 31.62
C LYS A 572 -18.12 4.53 30.38
N LEU A 573 -18.87 3.74 29.59
CA LEU A 573 -19.48 4.24 28.36
C LEU A 573 -20.43 5.43 28.63
N SER A 574 -21.15 5.39 29.75
CA SER A 574 -22.06 6.45 30.20
C SER A 574 -21.35 7.77 30.53
N GLU A 575 -20.08 7.73 30.94
CA GLU A 575 -19.27 8.91 31.25
C GLU A 575 -18.80 9.63 29.99
N PHE A 576 -18.76 8.93 28.86
CA PHE A 576 -18.24 9.47 27.60
C PHE A 576 -19.31 10.07 26.70
N LEU A 577 -20.60 9.78 26.92
CA LEU A 577 -21.71 10.19 26.05
C LEU A 577 -21.70 11.65 25.63
N THR A 578 -21.35 12.58 26.51
CA THR A 578 -21.34 14.03 26.20
C THR A 578 -20.10 14.51 25.44
N THR A 579 -19.05 13.69 25.41
CA THR A 579 -17.75 14.02 24.81
C THR A 579 -17.45 13.21 23.56
N SER A 580 -18.11 12.06 23.38
CA SER A 580 -17.99 11.19 22.23
C SER A 580 -18.61 11.83 20.98
N PHE A 581 -18.13 11.42 19.82
CA PHE A 581 -18.81 11.72 18.56
C PHE A 581 -20.07 10.87 18.40
N HIS A 582 -21.16 11.49 17.93
CA HIS A 582 -22.43 10.83 17.62
C HIS A 582 -22.76 10.97 16.14
N THR A 583 -23.27 9.89 15.53
CA THR A 583 -23.85 9.91 14.19
C THR A 583 -25.23 9.29 14.18
N HIS A 584 -26.10 9.80 13.31
CA HIS A 584 -27.49 9.36 13.19
C HIS A 584 -27.66 8.49 11.94
N LEU A 585 -28.19 7.28 12.09
CA LEU A 585 -28.54 6.42 10.95
C LEU A 585 -30.01 6.59 10.59
N SER A 586 -30.39 7.80 10.18
CA SER A 586 -31.79 8.17 9.92
C SER A 586 -32.43 7.39 8.75
N PHE A 587 -31.62 6.77 7.89
CA PHE A 587 -32.14 5.90 6.83
C PHE A 587 -32.76 4.58 7.35
N LEU A 588 -32.59 4.27 8.63
CA LEU A 588 -33.22 3.13 9.31
C LEU A 588 -34.49 3.51 10.10
N ASP A 589 -34.88 4.78 10.07
CA ASP A 589 -36.07 5.26 10.76
C ASP A 589 -37.35 4.74 10.08
N PRO A 590 -38.42 4.44 10.86
CA PRO A 590 -39.63 3.78 10.38
C PRO A 590 -40.45 4.60 9.36
N ASP A 591 -40.19 5.91 9.23
CA ASP A 591 -40.89 6.81 8.29
C ASP A 591 -40.37 6.72 6.83
N CYS A 592 -39.41 5.83 6.55
CA CYS A 592 -38.98 5.54 5.19
C CYS A 592 -40.02 4.64 4.49
N ASP A 593 -40.67 5.15 3.43
CA ASP A 593 -41.74 4.49 2.64
C ASP A 593 -41.39 3.12 1.99
N VAL A 594 -40.22 2.53 2.29
CA VAL A 594 -39.71 1.28 1.70
C VAL A 594 -39.51 0.24 2.81
N LYS A 595 -40.04 -0.98 2.63
CA LYS A 595 -39.71 -2.13 3.50
C LYS A 595 -38.18 -2.33 3.50
N LEU A 596 -37.51 -1.94 4.58
CA LEU A 596 -36.04 -1.97 4.70
C LEU A 596 -35.50 -3.40 4.89
N PHE A 597 -36.29 -4.24 5.53
CA PHE A 597 -35.97 -5.63 5.84
C PHE A 597 -36.94 -6.54 5.08
N ASP A 598 -36.39 -7.49 4.31
CA ASP A 598 -37.17 -8.46 3.57
C ASP A 598 -37.69 -9.52 4.58
N ASP A 599 -38.97 -9.90 4.49
CA ASP A 599 -39.60 -10.84 5.42
C ASP A 599 -39.12 -12.28 5.12
N PRO A 600 -38.41 -12.97 6.03
CA PRO A 600 -37.87 -14.31 5.75
C PRO A 600 -38.95 -15.37 5.49
N ASN A 601 -40.22 -15.05 5.72
CA ASN A 601 -41.37 -15.95 5.53
C ASN A 601 -42.08 -15.86 4.17
N GLU A 602 -41.58 -15.12 3.18
CA GLU A 602 -42.21 -15.06 1.83
C GLU A 602 -42.18 -16.40 1.04
N GLY A 603 -41.68 -17.49 1.63
CA GLY A 603 -41.70 -18.85 1.07
C GLY A 603 -42.66 -19.86 1.73
N CYS A 604 -43.27 -19.55 2.88
CA CYS A 604 -44.10 -20.51 3.61
C CYS A 604 -45.44 -19.91 4.04
N CYS A 605 -46.48 -20.12 3.22
CA CYS A 605 -47.85 -19.88 3.64
C CYS A 605 -48.19 -20.73 4.87
N SER A 606 -48.39 -20.09 6.02
CA SER A 606 -49.26 -20.62 7.07
C SER A 606 -50.17 -19.48 7.54
N PRO A 607 -51.50 -19.61 7.38
CA PRO A 607 -52.43 -18.67 7.97
C PRO A 607 -52.53 -18.98 9.48
N ASP A 608 -52.73 -17.93 10.27
CA ASP A 608 -53.11 -17.93 11.69
C ASP A 608 -51.97 -17.81 12.72
N SER A 609 -51.57 -16.56 12.98
CA SER A 609 -51.35 -16.11 14.36
C SER A 609 -51.57 -14.59 14.46
N GLU A 610 -52.80 -14.19 14.78
CA GLU A 610 -53.10 -12.86 15.30
C GLU A 610 -52.70 -12.78 16.79
N TYR A 611 -52.14 -11.63 17.18
CA TYR A 611 -51.81 -11.17 18.55
C TYR A 611 -50.52 -11.71 19.18
N GLY A 612 -49.39 -11.10 18.79
CA GLY A 612 -48.18 -10.97 19.61
C GLY A 612 -47.62 -9.54 19.42
N GLU A 613 -47.16 -8.90 20.50
CA GLU A 613 -46.55 -7.56 20.47
C GLU A 613 -45.51 -7.47 19.34
N SER A 614 -45.64 -6.46 18.48
CA SER A 614 -44.76 -6.25 17.34
C SER A 614 -43.33 -5.99 17.84
N GLN A 615 -42.52 -7.04 17.89
CA GLN A 615 -41.08 -6.94 18.12
C GLN A 615 -40.50 -6.04 17.03
N ASP A 616 -39.66 -5.07 17.41
CA ASP A 616 -39.08 -4.10 16.48
C ASP A 616 -38.37 -4.84 15.32
N GLU A 617 -38.75 -4.56 14.07
CA GLU A 617 -38.17 -5.21 12.86
C GLU A 617 -36.64 -5.15 12.85
N LEU A 618 -36.06 -4.05 13.38
CA LEU A 618 -34.62 -3.89 13.49
C LEU A 618 -34.03 -4.88 14.51
N ASP A 619 -34.72 -5.10 15.63
CA ASP A 619 -34.30 -6.07 16.64
C ASP A 619 -34.37 -7.49 16.12
N GLN A 620 -35.41 -7.83 15.36
CA GLN A 620 -35.52 -9.12 14.71
C GLN A 620 -34.36 -9.32 13.71
N TYR A 621 -34.09 -8.34 12.86
CA TYR A 621 -32.98 -8.39 11.91
C TYR A 621 -31.60 -8.56 12.57
N ILE A 622 -31.32 -7.79 13.64
CA ILE A 622 -30.08 -7.93 14.40
C ILE A 622 -29.98 -9.33 15.02
N ASN A 623 -31.07 -9.83 15.61
CA ASN A 623 -31.10 -11.16 16.21
C ASN A 623 -30.90 -12.27 15.17
N ASP A 624 -31.49 -12.15 13.97
CA ASP A 624 -31.32 -13.11 12.88
C ASP A 624 -29.87 -13.18 12.39
N ILE A 625 -29.20 -12.02 12.28
CA ILE A 625 -27.76 -11.99 11.96
C ILE A 625 -26.95 -12.64 13.08
N LEU A 626 -27.26 -12.36 14.35
CA LEU A 626 -26.54 -12.97 15.48
C LEU A 626 -26.77 -14.49 15.52
N GLN A 627 -28.01 -14.96 15.29
CA GLN A 627 -28.39 -16.37 15.31
C GLN A 627 -27.84 -17.16 14.11
N SER A 628 -27.83 -16.58 12.92
CA SER A 628 -27.19 -17.21 11.75
C SER A 628 -25.69 -17.45 11.96
N THR A 629 -25.06 -16.63 12.80
CA THR A 629 -23.65 -16.81 13.24
C THR A 629 -23.50 -17.60 14.54
N ALA A 630 -24.61 -18.05 15.15
CA ALA A 630 -24.57 -18.70 16.45
C ALA A 630 -23.99 -20.12 16.37
N LEU A 631 -23.40 -20.49 17.50
CA LEU A 631 -22.48 -21.60 17.64
C LEU A 631 -23.24 -22.94 17.65
N LYS A 632 -23.03 -23.79 16.64
CA LYS A 632 -23.55 -25.16 16.59
C LYS A 632 -22.40 -26.15 16.72
N SER A 633 -22.57 -27.15 17.60
CA SER A 633 -21.57 -28.20 17.84
C SER A 633 -22.13 -29.55 17.43
N TYR A 634 -21.48 -30.19 16.47
CA TYR A 634 -21.87 -31.47 15.88
C TYR A 634 -20.81 -32.54 16.10
N LEU A 635 -19.52 -32.16 16.10
CA LEU A 635 -18.40 -33.07 16.28
C LEU A 635 -18.17 -33.38 17.77
N PRO A 636 -17.76 -34.61 18.14
CA PRO A 636 -17.49 -34.96 19.53
C PRO A 636 -16.32 -34.16 20.12
N PRO A 637 -16.26 -34.00 21.46
CA PRO A 637 -15.08 -33.47 22.15
C PRO A 637 -13.95 -34.51 22.16
N THR A 638 -12.76 -34.12 21.70
CA THR A 638 -11.57 -34.98 21.69
C THR A 638 -10.92 -35.06 23.08
N SER A 639 -10.39 -36.23 23.46
CA SER A 639 -9.74 -36.42 24.77
C SER A 639 -8.34 -35.79 24.78
N LYS A 640 -8.09 -34.85 25.69
CA LYS A 640 -6.79 -34.17 25.93
C LYS A 640 -5.69 -35.09 26.49
N THR A 641 -5.90 -36.41 26.58
CA THR A 641 -5.01 -37.38 27.23
C THR A 641 -4.51 -38.44 26.25
N ALA A 642 -3.55 -38.09 25.39
CA ALA A 642 -2.71 -39.06 24.71
C ALA A 642 -1.31 -38.47 24.49
N ASN A 643 -0.41 -38.67 25.46
CA ASN A 643 1.03 -38.37 25.35
C ASN A 643 1.69 -39.34 24.37
N GLN A 644 1.58 -39.11 23.06
CA GLN A 644 2.50 -39.66 22.08
C GLN A 644 2.91 -38.56 21.08
N PRO A 645 4.20 -38.46 20.71
CA PRO A 645 4.64 -37.52 19.70
C PRO A 645 3.95 -37.85 18.36
N PRO A 646 3.65 -36.84 17.50
CA PRO A 646 3.19 -37.12 16.15
C PRO A 646 4.30 -37.89 15.43
N ARG A 647 4.05 -39.16 15.13
CA ARG A 647 4.87 -39.89 14.18
C ARG A 647 4.43 -39.39 12.80
N PHE A 648 5.23 -38.53 12.18
CA PHE A 648 5.36 -38.57 10.73
C PHE A 648 5.89 -39.98 10.41
N SER A 649 4.99 -40.92 10.13
CA SER A 649 5.40 -42.17 9.55
C SER A 649 5.81 -41.88 8.12
N ASP A 650 7.02 -42.34 7.80
CA ASP A 650 7.52 -42.56 6.45
C ASP A 650 6.38 -42.86 5.46
N SER A 651 6.54 -42.28 4.29
CA SER A 651 5.76 -42.48 3.07
C SER A 651 5.62 -43.95 2.70
N GLU A 652 4.82 -44.74 3.43
CA GLU A 652 4.41 -46.11 3.04
C GLU A 652 3.33 -46.78 3.91
N ASN A 653 2.61 -46.06 4.80
CA ASN A 653 1.39 -46.58 5.42
C ASN A 653 0.15 -45.90 4.85
N VAL A 654 -0.37 -46.49 3.78
CA VAL A 654 -1.72 -46.25 3.26
C VAL A 654 -2.71 -46.32 4.42
N LEU A 655 -3.31 -45.17 4.78
CA LEU A 655 -4.61 -45.16 5.47
C LEU A 655 -5.48 -46.18 4.74
N ASN A 656 -5.90 -47.25 5.42
CA ASN A 656 -6.90 -48.19 4.90
C ASN A 656 -8.23 -47.42 4.80
N LEU A 657 -8.32 -46.54 3.81
CA LEU A 657 -9.47 -45.71 3.54
C LEU A 657 -10.62 -46.65 3.21
N PRO A 658 -11.78 -46.51 3.88
CA PRO A 658 -12.90 -47.40 3.66
C PRO A 658 -13.35 -47.29 2.19
N LYS A 659 -13.43 -48.43 1.51
CA LYS A 659 -13.91 -48.53 0.13
C LYS A 659 -15.28 -49.18 0.10
N ASP A 660 -16.11 -48.74 -0.84
CA ASP A 660 -17.42 -49.30 -1.08
C ASP A 660 -17.32 -50.60 -1.90
N ALA A 661 -18.47 -51.20 -2.24
CA ALA A 661 -18.51 -52.44 -3.01
C ALA A 661 -17.94 -52.33 -4.44
N HIS A 662 -17.71 -51.11 -4.94
CA HIS A 662 -17.19 -50.81 -6.28
C HIS A 662 -15.70 -50.45 -6.26
N GLY A 663 -15.10 -50.32 -5.07
CA GLY A 663 -13.70 -49.95 -4.88
C GLY A 663 -13.46 -48.45 -4.77
N ASP A 664 -14.52 -47.65 -4.73
CA ASP A 664 -14.50 -46.19 -4.55
C ASP A 664 -14.53 -45.82 -3.06
N LEU A 665 -14.17 -44.59 -2.71
CA LEU A 665 -14.10 -44.11 -1.33
C LEU A 665 -15.51 -44.10 -0.66
N ASP A 666 -15.68 -44.86 0.42
CA ASP A 666 -16.93 -44.96 1.17
C ASP A 666 -17.10 -43.74 2.09
N CYS A 667 -17.70 -42.68 1.55
CA CYS A 667 -17.87 -41.41 2.25
C CYS A 667 -18.77 -41.51 3.48
N ARG A 668 -19.69 -42.48 3.54
CA ARG A 668 -20.56 -42.68 4.71
C ARG A 668 -19.77 -43.26 5.89
N LYS A 669 -18.91 -44.26 5.63
CA LYS A 669 -17.99 -44.76 6.67
C LYS A 669 -16.98 -43.72 7.14
N LEU A 670 -16.52 -42.83 6.26
CA LEU A 670 -15.68 -41.70 6.66
C LEU A 670 -16.40 -40.75 7.62
N VAL A 671 -17.68 -40.45 7.37
CA VAL A 671 -18.51 -39.66 8.30
C VAL A 671 -18.70 -40.39 9.63
N GLU A 672 -18.90 -41.71 9.62
CA GLU A 672 -18.96 -42.51 10.85
C GLU A 672 -17.63 -42.45 11.63
N HIS A 673 -16.49 -42.52 10.95
CA HIS A 673 -15.15 -42.43 11.57
C HIS A 673 -14.87 -41.07 12.23
N LEU A 674 -15.57 -39.98 11.86
CA LEU A 674 -15.43 -38.68 12.55
C LEU A 674 -15.77 -38.78 14.05
N ASN A 675 -16.66 -39.70 14.42
CA ASN A 675 -17.03 -39.95 15.81
C ASN A 675 -15.97 -40.74 16.60
N GLU A 676 -15.05 -41.42 15.91
CA GLU A 676 -14.04 -42.32 16.49
C GLU A 676 -12.62 -41.74 16.46
N CYS A 677 -12.44 -40.55 15.87
CA CYS A 677 -11.14 -39.90 15.71
C CYS A 677 -10.56 -39.41 17.05
N PRO A 678 -9.29 -39.78 17.37
CA PRO A 678 -8.65 -39.40 18.63
C PRO A 678 -8.15 -37.95 18.63
N THR A 679 -7.82 -37.37 17.48
CA THR A 679 -7.25 -36.02 17.38
C THR A 679 -8.02 -35.11 16.42
N LEU A 680 -7.84 -33.79 16.57
CA LEU A 680 -8.39 -32.80 15.64
C LEU A 680 -7.74 -32.89 14.25
N HIS A 681 -6.50 -33.38 14.17
CA HIS A 681 -5.79 -33.59 12.90
C HIS A 681 -6.45 -34.69 12.08
N ASP A 682 -6.81 -35.82 12.71
CA ASP A 682 -7.53 -36.91 12.04
C ASP A 682 -8.90 -36.44 11.51
N GLN A 683 -9.62 -35.62 12.29
CA GLN A 683 -10.88 -35.01 11.86
C GLN A 683 -10.68 -34.08 10.66
N ALA A 684 -9.60 -33.28 10.64
CA ALA A 684 -9.27 -32.41 9.50
C ALA A 684 -8.96 -33.20 8.23
N ASP A 685 -8.19 -34.28 8.34
CA ASP A 685 -7.84 -35.12 7.18
C ASP A 685 -9.06 -35.79 6.56
N ILE A 686 -9.98 -36.31 7.38
CA ILE A 686 -11.25 -36.86 6.90
C ILE A 686 -12.10 -35.78 6.22
N LEU A 687 -12.26 -34.61 6.86
CA LEU A 687 -13.06 -33.52 6.29
C LEU A 687 -12.43 -32.95 5.01
N TYR A 688 -11.10 -32.94 4.89
CA TYR A 688 -10.40 -32.55 3.67
C TYR A 688 -10.70 -33.52 2.52
N LEU A 689 -10.66 -34.84 2.78
CA LEU A 689 -11.03 -35.84 1.78
C LEU A 689 -12.50 -35.70 1.35
N LEU A 690 -13.42 -35.51 2.31
CA LEU A 690 -14.84 -35.27 2.02
C LEU A 690 -15.05 -33.98 1.22
N HIS A 691 -14.32 -32.92 1.54
CA HIS A 691 -14.35 -31.65 0.81
C HIS A 691 -13.94 -31.82 -0.65
N ILE A 692 -12.84 -32.54 -0.92
CA ILE A 692 -12.37 -32.78 -2.30
C ILE A 692 -13.33 -33.67 -3.09
N VAL A 693 -13.86 -34.72 -2.47
CA VAL A 693 -14.65 -35.74 -3.18
C VAL A 693 -16.11 -35.34 -3.36
N LYS A 694 -16.72 -34.69 -2.36
CA LYS A 694 -18.16 -34.37 -2.34
C LYS A 694 -18.45 -32.87 -2.44
N GLY A 695 -17.48 -32.01 -2.15
CA GLY A 695 -17.66 -30.57 -2.09
C GLY A 695 -18.07 -30.06 -0.70
N PRO A 696 -18.00 -28.72 -0.49
CA PRO A 696 -18.26 -28.09 0.82
C PRO A 696 -19.73 -28.15 1.25
N ASP A 697 -20.66 -28.12 0.30
CA ASP A 697 -22.11 -28.06 0.56
C ASP A 697 -22.76 -29.43 0.72
N TRP A 698 -21.97 -30.50 0.69
CA TRP A 698 -22.49 -31.86 0.86
C TRP A 698 -22.98 -32.06 2.30
N ASP A 699 -24.25 -32.43 2.43
CA ASP A 699 -24.86 -32.77 3.72
C ASP A 699 -24.33 -34.12 4.20
N THR A 700 -23.75 -34.12 5.39
CA THR A 700 -23.15 -35.31 6.00
C THR A 700 -24.18 -36.18 6.70
N GLU A 701 -25.39 -35.65 6.99
CA GLU A 701 -26.41 -36.30 7.80
C GLU A 701 -25.86 -36.80 9.17
N LEU A 702 -24.81 -36.16 9.67
CA LEU A 702 -24.09 -36.59 10.87
C LEU A 702 -25.07 -36.63 12.06
N ASN A 703 -25.10 -37.77 12.76
CA ASN A 703 -26.02 -38.03 13.87
C ASN A 703 -27.53 -37.94 13.51
N GLY A 704 -27.88 -38.13 12.23
CA GLY A 704 -29.26 -38.08 11.74
C GLY A 704 -29.84 -36.67 11.62
N GLN A 705 -28.99 -35.64 11.67
CA GLN A 705 -29.40 -34.24 11.50
C GLN A 705 -29.21 -33.80 10.06
N TYR A 706 -30.28 -33.31 9.43
CA TYR A 706 -30.24 -32.72 8.09
C TYR A 706 -29.71 -31.29 8.12
N GLY A 707 -28.95 -30.91 7.09
CA GLY A 707 -28.36 -29.58 6.91
C GLY A 707 -26.98 -29.42 7.55
N VAL A 708 -26.30 -30.50 7.95
CA VAL A 708 -24.95 -30.47 8.53
C VAL A 708 -23.93 -30.70 7.42
N THR A 709 -23.51 -29.61 6.76
CA THR A 709 -22.59 -29.70 5.62
C THR A 709 -21.14 -29.89 6.03
N VAL A 710 -20.30 -30.37 5.12
CA VAL A 710 -18.83 -30.42 5.31
C VAL A 710 -18.28 -29.04 5.70
N HIS A 711 -18.80 -27.96 5.10
CA HIS A 711 -18.45 -26.59 5.47
C HIS A 711 -18.80 -26.25 6.93
N CYS A 712 -19.94 -26.71 7.44
CA CYS A 712 -20.32 -26.52 8.85
C CYS A 712 -19.32 -27.22 9.79
N LEU A 713 -18.96 -28.47 9.49
CA LEU A 713 -18.03 -29.25 10.29
C LEU A 713 -16.60 -28.67 10.27
N LEU A 714 -16.15 -28.18 9.11
CA LEU A 714 -14.85 -27.50 8.99
C LEU A 714 -14.81 -26.19 9.79
N ASN A 715 -15.89 -25.39 9.80
CA ASN A 715 -15.97 -24.20 10.64
C ASN A 715 -15.98 -24.54 12.15
N GLU A 716 -16.65 -25.63 12.54
CA GLU A 716 -16.58 -26.11 13.91
C GLU A 716 -15.15 -26.53 14.29
N LEU A 717 -14.48 -27.27 13.42
CA LEU A 717 -13.12 -27.74 13.63
C LEU A 717 -12.12 -26.58 13.68
N TYR A 718 -12.26 -25.59 12.79
CA TYR A 718 -11.50 -24.35 12.80
C TYR A 718 -11.56 -23.66 14.17
N ARG A 719 -12.76 -23.56 14.75
CA ARG A 719 -12.95 -22.97 16.08
C ARG A 719 -12.32 -23.82 17.19
N LYS A 720 -12.46 -25.16 17.14
CA LYS A 720 -11.84 -26.07 18.11
C LYS A 720 -10.31 -25.97 18.08
N ALA A 721 -9.71 -25.97 16.88
CA ALA A 721 -8.28 -25.78 16.70
C ALA A 721 -7.84 -24.40 17.23
N GLY A 722 -8.65 -23.36 16.99
CA GLY A 722 -8.50 -22.02 17.55
C GLY A 722 -8.43 -21.98 19.08
N LEU A 723 -9.40 -22.61 19.75
CA LEU A 723 -9.45 -22.69 21.21
C LEU A 723 -8.26 -23.47 21.80
N ASN A 724 -7.76 -24.47 21.08
CA ASN A 724 -6.58 -25.24 21.46
C ASN A 724 -5.26 -24.56 21.07
N GLN A 725 -5.31 -23.43 20.36
CA GLN A 725 -4.13 -22.74 19.81
C GLN A 725 -3.24 -23.64 18.94
N GLU A 726 -3.84 -24.58 18.20
CA GLU A 726 -3.13 -25.46 17.26
C GLU A 726 -2.86 -24.71 15.93
N TRP A 727 -1.90 -23.79 15.92
CA TRP A 727 -1.69 -22.82 14.83
C TRP A 727 -1.49 -23.44 13.45
N GLY A 728 -0.72 -24.53 13.34
CA GLY A 728 -0.53 -25.24 12.07
C GLY A 728 -1.83 -25.80 11.52
N LEU A 729 -2.65 -26.41 12.40
CA LEU A 729 -3.96 -26.95 12.04
C LEU A 729 -4.96 -25.85 11.67
N ILE A 730 -4.98 -24.74 12.40
CA ILE A 730 -5.83 -23.58 12.08
C ILE A 730 -5.49 -23.02 10.70
N ARG A 731 -4.20 -22.89 10.37
CA ARG A 731 -3.74 -22.46 9.03
C ARG A 731 -4.20 -23.43 7.95
N TYR A 732 -4.07 -24.73 8.19
CA TYR A 732 -4.51 -25.77 7.26
C TYR A 732 -6.02 -25.70 7.00
N ILE A 733 -6.84 -25.69 8.05
CA ILE A 733 -8.31 -25.60 7.93
C ILE A 733 -8.73 -24.28 7.28
N SER A 734 -8.06 -23.17 7.60
CA SER A 734 -8.29 -21.87 6.94
C SER A 734 -8.01 -21.95 5.43
N GLY A 735 -6.98 -22.70 5.04
CA GLY A 735 -6.66 -23.00 3.64
C GLY A 735 -7.80 -23.73 2.93
N ILE A 736 -8.36 -24.77 3.57
CA ILE A 736 -9.48 -25.57 3.04
C ILE A 736 -10.75 -24.71 2.89
N LEU A 737 -11.05 -23.92 3.92
CA LEU A 737 -12.20 -23.01 3.93
C LEU A 737 -12.03 -21.78 3.02
N LYS A 738 -10.84 -21.62 2.40
CA LYS A 738 -10.45 -20.40 1.68
C LYS A 738 -10.71 -19.12 2.47
N LYS A 739 -10.44 -19.15 3.78
CA LYS A 739 -10.61 -17.97 4.65
C LYS A 739 -9.66 -16.86 4.20
N ARG A 740 -10.19 -15.65 4.09
CA ARG A 740 -9.48 -14.44 3.68
C ARG A 740 -9.29 -13.51 4.87
N VAL A 741 -8.11 -12.92 5.01
CA VAL A 741 -7.94 -11.76 5.90
C VAL A 741 -8.72 -10.59 5.32
N GLU A 742 -9.69 -10.06 6.06
CA GLU A 742 -10.61 -9.03 5.56
C GLU A 742 -9.88 -7.81 4.99
N VAL A 743 -8.85 -7.35 5.70
CA VAL A 743 -8.09 -6.15 5.37
C VAL A 743 -6.86 -6.40 4.48
N LEU A 744 -6.80 -7.57 3.82
CA LEU A 744 -5.66 -7.96 2.99
C LEU A 744 -5.43 -7.02 1.79
N ALA A 745 -6.51 -6.60 1.14
CA ALA A 745 -6.43 -5.70 0.00
C ALA A 745 -5.92 -4.31 0.42
N GLU A 746 -6.34 -3.80 1.59
CA GLU A 746 -5.78 -2.57 2.15
C GLU A 746 -4.29 -2.75 2.48
N ALA A 747 -3.90 -3.84 3.12
CA ALA A 747 -2.50 -4.11 3.45
C ALA A 747 -1.60 -4.21 2.19
N CYS A 748 -2.11 -4.82 1.12
CA CYS A 748 -1.44 -4.86 -0.18
C CYS A 748 -1.28 -3.44 -0.76
N THR A 749 -2.34 -2.64 -0.67
CA THR A 749 -2.35 -1.25 -1.15
C THR A 749 -1.40 -0.36 -0.36
N ASP A 750 -1.33 -0.51 0.96
CA ASP A 750 -0.37 0.20 1.81
C ASP A 750 1.06 -0.02 1.32
N LEU A 751 1.43 -1.28 1.08
CA LEU A 751 2.78 -1.63 0.60
C LEU A 751 3.06 -1.02 -0.79
N LEU A 752 2.11 -1.12 -1.72
CA LEU A 752 2.25 -0.56 -3.06
C LEU A 752 2.33 0.97 -3.06
N SER A 753 1.54 1.64 -2.21
CA SER A 753 1.56 3.10 -2.05
C SER A 753 2.87 3.62 -1.47
N HIS A 754 3.53 2.81 -0.63
CA HIS A 754 4.90 3.04 -0.16
C HIS A 754 5.97 2.69 -1.21
N HIS A 755 5.59 2.56 -2.48
CA HIS A 755 6.46 2.27 -3.61
C HIS A 755 7.19 0.91 -3.47
N LYS A 756 6.51 -0.09 -2.89
CA LYS A 756 7.02 -1.46 -2.75
C LYS A 756 6.25 -2.41 -3.67
N GLN A 757 6.89 -2.87 -4.73
CA GLN A 757 6.33 -3.93 -5.57
C GLN A 757 6.24 -5.24 -4.79
N LEU A 758 5.15 -5.99 -4.96
CA LEU A 758 4.94 -7.26 -4.26
C LEU A 758 5.03 -8.44 -5.23
N THR A 759 5.57 -9.57 -4.77
CA THR A 759 5.43 -10.84 -5.48
C THR A 759 5.03 -11.96 -4.52
N VAL A 760 4.15 -12.86 -4.98
CA VAL A 760 3.71 -14.04 -4.23
C VAL A 760 4.10 -15.31 -4.97
N GLY A 761 4.24 -16.41 -4.24
CA GLY A 761 4.81 -17.66 -4.76
C GLY A 761 6.35 -17.66 -4.78
N LEU A 762 6.92 -18.81 -5.15
CA LEU A 762 8.37 -19.02 -5.23
C LEU A 762 8.87 -18.89 -6.67
N PRO A 763 10.04 -18.26 -6.92
CA PRO A 763 10.62 -18.16 -8.26
C PRO A 763 11.11 -19.49 -8.83
N PRO A 764 11.30 -19.58 -10.17
CA PRO A 764 11.02 -18.56 -11.19
C PRO A 764 9.54 -18.55 -11.65
N GLU A 765 9.17 -17.58 -12.50
CA GLU A 765 7.90 -17.59 -13.23
C GLU A 765 7.69 -18.93 -13.97
N PRO A 766 6.45 -19.47 -14.04
CA PRO A 766 5.17 -18.84 -13.75
C PRO A 766 4.67 -19.01 -12.30
N ARG A 767 5.46 -19.64 -11.41
CA ARG A 767 5.07 -19.88 -10.00
C ARG A 767 5.11 -18.61 -9.16
N GLU A 768 6.05 -17.71 -9.45
CA GLU A 768 6.05 -16.37 -8.89
C GLU A 768 5.10 -15.46 -9.68
N LYS A 769 4.20 -14.77 -8.99
CA LYS A 769 3.25 -13.82 -9.55
C LYS A 769 3.58 -12.43 -9.03
N ILE A 770 3.65 -11.45 -9.93
CA ILE A 770 3.98 -10.07 -9.60
C ILE A 770 2.67 -9.28 -9.44
N ILE A 771 2.56 -8.57 -8.32
CA ILE A 771 1.47 -7.62 -8.05
C ILE A 771 2.05 -6.22 -8.23
N THR A 772 1.69 -5.58 -9.35
CA THR A 772 2.15 -4.22 -9.70
C THR A 772 1.18 -3.13 -9.30
N ASN A 773 -0.11 -3.47 -9.18
CA ASN A 773 -1.19 -2.56 -8.86
C ASN A 773 -2.08 -3.19 -7.79
N PRO A 774 -2.81 -2.39 -6.98
CA PRO A 774 -3.79 -2.93 -6.06
C PRO A 774 -4.83 -3.75 -6.81
N LEU A 775 -5.26 -4.85 -6.20
CA LEU A 775 -6.22 -5.79 -6.79
C LEU A 775 -7.49 -5.86 -5.93
N PRO A 776 -8.66 -6.13 -6.53
CA PRO A 776 -9.87 -6.46 -5.79
C PRO A 776 -9.64 -7.63 -4.81
N PRO A 777 -10.31 -7.66 -3.65
CA PRO A 777 -10.07 -8.68 -2.63
C PRO A 777 -10.24 -10.14 -3.11
N GLU A 778 -11.16 -10.39 -4.03
CA GLU A 778 -11.38 -11.73 -4.62
C GLU A 778 -10.23 -12.12 -5.54
N GLU A 779 -9.89 -11.25 -6.49
CA GLU A 779 -8.80 -11.46 -7.45
C GLU A 779 -7.44 -11.63 -6.74
N LEU A 780 -7.18 -10.83 -5.69
CA LEU A 780 -5.97 -10.97 -4.86
C LEU A 780 -5.91 -12.33 -4.16
N THR A 781 -7.04 -12.80 -3.65
CA THR A 781 -7.11 -14.09 -2.95
C THR A 781 -6.86 -15.23 -3.93
N ASP A 782 -7.55 -15.22 -5.08
CA ASP A 782 -7.37 -16.23 -6.12
C ASP A 782 -5.92 -16.27 -6.63
N LEU A 783 -5.29 -15.11 -6.84
CA LEU A 783 -3.90 -15.01 -7.23
C LEU A 783 -2.94 -15.61 -6.19
N ILE A 784 -3.19 -15.40 -4.88
CA ILE A 784 -2.38 -15.99 -3.80
C ILE A 784 -2.51 -17.51 -3.76
N TYR A 785 -3.74 -18.03 -3.88
CA TYR A 785 -3.97 -19.49 -3.91
C TYR A 785 -3.38 -20.12 -5.18
N GLU A 786 -3.50 -19.48 -6.34
CA GLU A 786 -2.87 -19.95 -7.59
C GLU A 786 -1.34 -20.02 -7.45
N ALA A 787 -0.71 -18.97 -6.89
CA ALA A 787 0.74 -18.91 -6.71
C ALA A 787 1.27 -19.91 -5.67
N SER A 788 0.44 -20.32 -4.71
CA SER A 788 0.80 -21.28 -3.66
C SER A 788 0.69 -22.75 -4.12
N GLY A 789 0.00 -23.01 -5.24
CA GLY A 789 -0.10 -24.33 -5.84
C GLY A 789 -0.89 -25.31 -4.98
N GLN A 790 -0.27 -26.45 -4.62
CA GLN A 790 -0.92 -27.51 -3.83
C GLN A 790 -0.86 -27.26 -2.31
N ASP A 791 -0.01 -26.33 -1.85
CA ASP A 791 0.13 -26.05 -0.42
C ASP A 791 -0.81 -24.93 0.01
N ILE A 792 -2.02 -25.32 0.41
CA ILE A 792 -3.08 -24.40 0.85
C ILE A 792 -2.72 -23.65 2.13
N SER A 793 -1.79 -24.18 2.94
CA SER A 793 -1.38 -23.55 4.19
C SER A 793 -0.40 -22.40 3.95
N ILE A 794 0.47 -22.53 2.94
CA ILE A 794 1.34 -21.43 2.48
C ILE A 794 0.52 -20.24 1.97
N ALA A 795 -0.64 -20.47 1.35
CA ALA A 795 -1.53 -19.39 0.91
C ALA A 795 -1.99 -18.54 2.10
N VAL A 796 -2.39 -19.18 3.21
CA VAL A 796 -2.79 -18.50 4.46
C VAL A 796 -1.60 -17.75 5.08
N LEU A 797 -0.44 -18.39 5.15
CA LEU A 797 0.78 -17.76 5.65
C LEU A 797 1.19 -16.55 4.81
N THR A 798 1.03 -16.62 3.49
CA THR A 798 1.31 -15.50 2.57
C THR A 798 0.42 -14.29 2.90
N GLN A 799 -0.86 -14.51 3.20
CA GLN A 799 -1.76 -13.44 3.65
C GLN A 799 -1.28 -12.81 4.97
N GLU A 800 -0.87 -13.62 5.95
CA GLU A 800 -0.31 -13.12 7.22
C GLU A 800 0.95 -12.27 7.02
N ILE A 801 1.90 -12.75 6.20
CA ILE A 801 3.15 -12.02 5.98
C ILE A 801 2.87 -10.67 5.29
N ILE A 802 1.94 -10.61 4.33
CA ILE A 802 1.52 -9.33 3.71
C ILE A 802 0.96 -8.39 4.78
N MET A 803 0.09 -8.89 5.67
CA MET A 803 -0.44 -8.10 6.78
C MET A 803 0.66 -7.56 7.71
N TYR A 804 1.60 -8.41 8.12
CA TYR A 804 2.68 -8.00 9.02
C TYR A 804 3.62 -6.98 8.35
N LEU A 805 3.93 -7.15 7.06
CA LEU A 805 4.70 -6.17 6.29
C LEU A 805 3.97 -4.83 6.23
N ALA A 806 2.65 -4.83 6.01
CA ALA A 806 1.84 -3.61 6.01
C ALA A 806 1.80 -2.94 7.39
N MET A 807 1.75 -3.72 8.49
CA MET A 807 1.89 -3.17 9.85
C MET A 807 3.26 -2.53 10.07
N TYR A 808 4.34 -3.13 9.56
CA TYR A 808 5.69 -2.60 9.70
C TYR A 808 5.98 -1.40 8.81
N VAL A 809 5.46 -1.35 7.57
CA VAL A 809 5.70 -0.20 6.69
C VAL A 809 5.05 1.06 7.25
N ARG A 810 3.89 0.94 7.88
CA ARG A 810 3.19 2.03 8.56
C ARG A 810 3.88 2.47 9.85
N SER A 811 4.28 1.51 10.71
CA SER A 811 4.84 1.82 12.04
C SER A 811 6.35 2.10 12.04
N GLN A 812 7.12 1.47 11.15
CA GLN A 812 8.58 1.53 11.07
C GLN A 812 9.06 1.54 9.59
N PRO A 813 8.71 2.57 8.79
CA PRO A 813 9.03 2.62 7.36
C PRO A 813 10.53 2.50 7.06
N SER A 814 11.40 2.88 8.02
CA SER A 814 12.85 2.74 7.92
C SER A 814 13.34 1.30 7.68
N LEU A 815 12.55 0.27 8.04
CA LEU A 815 12.88 -1.13 7.78
C LEU A 815 12.91 -1.47 6.29
N PHE A 816 12.23 -0.68 5.45
CA PHE A 816 12.04 -0.91 4.02
C PHE A 816 12.90 0.00 3.13
N MET A 817 13.83 0.75 3.72
CA MET A 817 14.75 1.60 2.95
C MET A 817 15.53 0.77 1.94
N GLU A 818 15.61 1.28 0.69
CA GLU A 818 16.31 0.63 -0.43
C GLU A 818 15.83 -0.79 -0.75
N MET A 819 14.57 -1.09 -0.43
CA MET A 819 13.85 -2.29 -0.87
C MET A 819 12.75 -1.83 -1.82
N LEU A 820 12.87 -2.12 -3.12
CA LEU A 820 11.82 -1.76 -4.10
C LEU A 820 10.82 -2.90 -4.36
N ARG A 821 11.23 -4.15 -4.11
CA ARG A 821 10.39 -5.34 -4.35
C ARG A 821 10.45 -6.29 -3.17
N LEU A 822 9.29 -6.61 -2.59
CA LEU A 822 9.13 -7.59 -1.52
C LEU A 822 8.65 -8.92 -2.12
N ARG A 823 9.50 -9.95 -2.02
CA ARG A 823 9.22 -11.27 -2.56
C ARG A 823 8.75 -12.19 -1.45
N ILE A 824 7.44 -12.30 -1.26
CA ILE A 824 6.85 -12.93 -0.07
C ILE A 824 7.28 -14.40 0.06
N GLY A 825 7.31 -15.14 -1.05
CA GLY A 825 7.77 -16.55 -1.03
C GLY A 825 9.22 -16.71 -0.60
N LEU A 826 10.13 -15.82 -1.02
CA LEU A 826 11.53 -15.86 -0.59
C LEU A 826 11.70 -15.44 0.88
N ILE A 827 10.88 -14.50 1.36
CA ILE A 827 10.85 -14.12 2.78
C ILE A 827 10.47 -15.33 3.63
N ILE A 828 9.42 -16.06 3.26
CA ILE A 828 9.00 -17.29 3.96
C ILE A 828 10.12 -18.35 3.95
N GLN A 829 10.77 -18.56 2.80
CA GLN A 829 11.88 -19.52 2.69
C GLN A 829 13.07 -19.14 3.60
N VAL A 830 13.38 -17.85 3.69
CA VAL A 830 14.40 -17.33 4.60
C VAL A 830 14.00 -17.52 6.05
N MET A 831 12.73 -17.30 6.41
CA MET A 831 12.21 -17.57 7.76
C MET A 831 12.42 -19.03 8.15
N ALA A 832 12.02 -19.98 7.29
CA ALA A 832 12.25 -21.41 7.51
C ALA A 832 13.74 -21.75 7.65
N THR A 833 14.59 -21.19 6.77
CA THR A 833 16.05 -21.44 6.78
C THR A 833 16.71 -20.89 8.05
N GLU A 834 16.27 -19.73 8.53
CA GLU A 834 16.77 -19.14 9.77
C GLU A 834 16.33 -19.91 11.01
N LEU A 835 15.11 -20.47 11.02
CA LEU A 835 14.67 -21.40 12.05
C LEU A 835 15.49 -22.69 12.02
N ALA A 836 15.70 -23.29 10.84
CA ALA A 836 16.51 -24.51 10.68
C ALA A 836 17.91 -24.33 11.28
N ARG A 837 18.55 -23.19 11.00
CA ARG A 837 19.86 -22.85 11.54
C ARG A 837 19.84 -22.63 13.05
N SER A 838 18.86 -21.88 13.55
CA SER A 838 18.82 -21.49 14.97
C SER A 838 18.44 -22.68 15.87
N LEU A 839 17.53 -23.55 15.40
CA LEU A 839 17.11 -24.77 16.08
C LEU A 839 18.03 -25.97 15.80
N LYS A 840 18.97 -25.85 14.85
CA LYS A 840 19.84 -26.93 14.37
C LYS A 840 19.05 -28.17 13.92
N CYS A 841 17.97 -27.96 13.17
CA CYS A 841 17.09 -29.02 12.68
C CYS A 841 17.10 -29.14 11.15
N SER A 842 16.44 -30.17 10.63
CA SER A 842 16.24 -30.33 9.18
C SER A 842 15.35 -29.21 8.61
N GLY A 843 15.39 -29.02 7.30
CA GLY A 843 14.53 -28.02 6.62
C GLY A 843 13.03 -28.34 6.73
N GLU A 844 12.69 -29.64 6.77
CA GLU A 844 11.30 -30.11 6.94
C GLU A 844 10.81 -29.81 8.35
N GLU A 845 11.58 -30.20 9.38
CA GLU A 845 11.26 -29.87 10.79
C GLU A 845 11.15 -28.36 11.03
N ALA A 846 11.99 -27.57 10.35
CA ALA A 846 11.94 -26.11 10.44
C ALA A 846 10.69 -25.52 9.78
N SER A 847 10.24 -26.10 8.67
CA SER A 847 9.03 -25.67 7.97
C SER A 847 7.79 -26.02 8.79
N GLU A 848 7.74 -27.20 9.39
CA GLU A 848 6.69 -27.58 10.34
C GLU A 848 6.69 -26.66 11.57
N SER A 849 7.87 -26.39 12.14
CA SER A 849 8.03 -25.44 13.25
C SER A 849 7.53 -24.04 12.88
N LEU A 850 7.81 -23.56 11.67
CA LEU A 850 7.35 -22.27 11.15
C LEU A 850 5.82 -22.22 11.11
N MET A 851 5.17 -23.27 10.60
CA MET A 851 3.71 -23.37 10.49
C MET A 851 3.00 -23.44 11.84
N ASN A 852 3.71 -23.88 12.89
CA ASN A 852 3.19 -23.96 14.25
C ASN A 852 3.48 -22.72 15.11
N LEU A 853 4.16 -21.70 14.58
CA LEU A 853 4.37 -20.44 15.32
C LEU A 853 3.05 -19.68 15.51
N SER A 854 2.88 -19.06 16.68
CA SER A 854 1.79 -18.13 16.91
C SER A 854 1.85 -16.94 15.94
N PRO A 855 0.74 -16.27 15.63
CA PRO A 855 0.74 -15.01 14.87
C PRO A 855 1.76 -13.98 15.37
N PHE A 856 1.86 -13.78 16.68
CA PHE A 856 2.81 -12.84 17.26
C PHE A 856 4.27 -13.27 17.09
N ASP A 857 4.59 -14.54 17.32
CA ASP A 857 5.95 -15.06 17.12
C ASP A 857 6.36 -15.02 15.65
N MET A 858 5.42 -15.29 14.75
CA MET A 858 5.63 -15.16 13.30
C MET A 858 5.95 -13.72 12.90
N LYS A 859 5.17 -12.76 13.41
CA LYS A 859 5.39 -11.33 13.20
C LYS A 859 6.75 -10.87 13.77
N ASN A 860 7.19 -11.39 14.91
CA ASN A 860 8.49 -11.07 15.50
C ASN A 860 9.66 -11.66 14.71
N LEU A 861 9.55 -12.92 14.25
CA LEU A 861 10.56 -13.53 13.39
C LEU A 861 10.78 -12.68 12.13
N LEU A 862 9.70 -12.21 11.53
CA LEU A 862 9.76 -11.31 10.37
C LEU A 862 10.47 -9.98 10.70
N HIS A 863 10.19 -9.36 11.85
CA HIS A 863 10.88 -8.13 12.28
C HIS A 863 12.39 -8.32 12.41
N HIS A 864 12.81 -9.42 13.02
CA HIS A 864 14.22 -9.73 13.17
C HIS A 864 14.94 -9.92 11.82
N ILE A 865 14.27 -10.56 10.86
CA ILE A 865 14.78 -10.73 9.50
C ILE A 865 14.88 -9.38 8.78
N LEU A 866 13.84 -8.55 8.86
CA LEU A 866 13.84 -7.22 8.23
C LEU A 866 14.87 -6.29 8.87
N SER A 867 14.95 -6.22 10.20
CA SER A 867 15.94 -5.40 10.90
C SER A 867 17.38 -5.88 10.64
N GLY A 868 17.56 -7.17 10.33
CA GLY A 868 18.85 -7.79 10.05
C GLY A 868 19.77 -7.82 11.28
N LYS A 869 19.20 -7.68 12.48
CA LYS A 869 19.88 -7.89 13.76
C LYS A 869 20.05 -9.40 14.04
N GLU A 870 21.03 -9.75 14.86
CA GLU A 870 21.19 -11.13 15.32
C GLU A 870 20.12 -11.45 16.38
N PHE A 871 19.56 -12.65 16.31
CA PHE A 871 18.52 -13.12 17.22
C PHE A 871 18.76 -14.60 17.54
N GLY A 872 18.42 -14.98 18.76
CA GLY A 872 18.42 -16.36 19.23
C GLY A 872 17.03 -16.95 19.14
N VAL A 873 16.97 -18.24 18.83
CA VAL A 873 15.72 -19.02 18.87
C VAL A 873 15.98 -20.22 19.75
N GLU A 874 15.21 -20.37 20.83
CA GLU A 874 15.32 -21.47 21.77
C GLU A 874 13.98 -22.20 21.87
N ARG A 875 14.03 -23.54 21.93
CA ARG A 875 12.87 -24.35 22.31
C ARG A 875 12.65 -24.14 23.81
N SER A 876 11.58 -23.45 24.16
CA SER A 876 11.17 -23.28 25.55
C SER A 876 10.75 -24.63 26.13
N LEU A 877 11.51 -25.11 27.11
CA LEU A 877 11.09 -26.23 27.98
C LEU A 877 10.02 -25.69 28.93
N ARG A 878 8.74 -25.83 28.58
CA ARG A 878 7.68 -25.63 29.58
C ARG A 878 7.79 -26.72 30.66
N PRO A 879 7.44 -26.44 31.93
CA PRO A 879 7.23 -27.50 32.92
C PRO A 879 6.23 -28.53 32.37
N MET A 880 6.40 -29.80 32.76
CA MET A 880 5.65 -30.98 32.28
C MET A 880 4.11 -30.92 32.37
N ASP A 881 3.53 -29.81 32.79
CA ASP A 881 2.09 -29.64 33.06
C ASP A 881 1.35 -28.81 31.98
N SER A 882 2.02 -28.33 30.92
CA SER A 882 1.35 -27.63 29.81
C SER A 882 1.13 -28.54 28.58
N SER A 883 -0.12 -28.74 28.21
CA SER A 883 -0.61 -29.77 27.27
C SER A 883 -0.56 -29.42 25.76
N SER A 884 0.35 -28.54 25.31
CA SER A 884 0.51 -28.24 23.88
C SER A 884 1.47 -29.24 23.22
N SER A 885 1.05 -29.91 22.13
CA SER A 885 1.80 -30.98 21.44
C SER A 885 3.06 -30.52 20.69
N SER A 886 3.32 -29.21 20.61
CA SER A 886 4.52 -28.64 19.98
C SER A 886 5.37 -27.84 20.98
N PRO A 887 6.71 -27.94 20.94
CA PRO A 887 7.58 -27.15 21.80
C PRO A 887 7.41 -25.66 21.47
N ALA A 888 7.07 -24.84 22.47
CA ALA A 888 6.97 -23.41 22.30
C ALA A 888 8.33 -22.84 21.89
N ILE A 889 8.39 -22.14 20.77
CA ILE A 889 9.61 -21.50 20.27
C ILE A 889 9.65 -20.08 20.82
N SER A 890 10.71 -19.74 21.55
CA SER A 890 10.94 -18.38 22.05
C SER A 890 12.01 -17.69 21.20
N ILE A 891 11.72 -16.46 20.77
CA ILE A 891 12.63 -15.64 19.96
C ILE A 891 13.10 -14.46 20.82
N HIS A 892 14.42 -14.32 20.98
CA HIS A 892 15.02 -13.28 21.80
C HIS A 892 16.10 -12.50 21.04
N GLU A 893 16.18 -11.19 21.26
CA GLU A 893 17.23 -10.33 20.71
C GLU A 893 18.57 -10.68 21.38
N MET A 894 19.60 -11.01 20.58
CA MET A 894 20.96 -11.15 21.10
C MET A 894 21.62 -9.77 21.14
N GLY A 895 22.30 -9.44 22.25
CA GLY A 895 22.97 -8.15 22.43
C GLY A 895 23.96 -7.82 21.30
N HIS A 896 24.17 -6.53 21.06
CA HIS A 896 25.01 -5.98 19.98
C HIS A 896 26.37 -6.69 19.85
N SER A 897 26.52 -7.60 18.89
CA SER A 897 27.83 -7.96 18.36
C SER A 897 28.39 -6.72 17.63
N GLY A 898 29.63 -6.35 17.92
CA GLY A 898 30.27 -5.07 17.54
C GLY A 898 30.39 -4.76 16.03
N ALA A 899 29.77 -5.56 15.16
CA ALA A 899 29.65 -5.35 13.72
C ALA A 899 28.48 -4.41 13.32
N THR A 900 27.58 -4.07 14.26
CA THR A 900 26.37 -3.27 14.01
C THR A 900 26.58 -1.75 13.92
N LYS A 901 27.83 -1.25 13.97
CA LYS A 901 28.12 0.15 13.57
C LYS A 901 28.02 0.27 12.05
N THR A 902 26.81 0.52 11.54
CA THR A 902 26.47 0.76 10.13
C THR A 902 26.98 2.08 9.55
N GLY A 903 28.00 2.70 10.15
CA GLY A 903 28.82 3.66 9.44
C GLY A 903 29.75 2.90 8.50
N ARG A 904 29.45 2.88 7.20
CA ARG A 904 30.30 2.35 6.10
C ARG A 904 31.61 3.14 5.95
N SER A 905 32.38 3.25 7.04
CA SER A 905 33.63 3.98 7.16
C SER A 905 34.74 3.43 6.26
N GLY A 906 34.58 2.19 5.75
CA GLY A 906 35.49 1.59 4.78
C GLY A 906 35.41 2.20 3.38
N ILE A 907 34.23 2.66 2.93
CA ILE A 907 34.04 3.20 1.57
C ILE A 907 34.62 4.61 1.45
N THR A 908 34.42 5.46 2.45
CA THR A 908 35.06 6.78 2.53
C THR A 908 36.57 6.65 2.59
N LYS A 909 37.08 5.64 3.30
CA LYS A 909 38.51 5.34 3.37
C LYS A 909 39.05 4.93 1.99
N LEU A 910 38.41 3.98 1.30
CA LEU A 910 38.83 3.53 -0.04
C LEU A 910 38.70 4.66 -1.10
N LYS A 911 37.63 5.47 -1.06
CA LYS A 911 37.47 6.67 -1.91
C LYS A 911 38.53 7.74 -1.60
N SER A 912 38.92 7.91 -0.32
CA SER A 912 40.00 8.82 0.07
C SER A 912 41.38 8.34 -0.37
N GLU A 913 41.64 7.04 -0.29
CA GLU A 913 42.88 6.40 -0.76
C GLU A 913 42.98 6.51 -2.29
N MET A 914 41.89 6.28 -3.03
CA MET A 914 41.85 6.48 -4.50
C MET A 914 41.99 7.95 -4.91
N LYS A 915 41.45 8.91 -4.14
CA LYS A 915 41.66 10.35 -4.38
C LYS A 915 43.08 10.81 -4.06
N GLN A 916 43.73 10.25 -3.03
CA GLN A 916 45.13 10.56 -2.69
C GLN A 916 46.12 10.15 -3.79
N VAL A 917 45.84 9.05 -4.53
CA VAL A 917 46.65 8.64 -5.69
C VAL A 917 46.59 9.67 -6.83
N ARG A 918 45.47 10.39 -7.01
CA ARG A 918 45.38 11.51 -7.98
C ARG A 918 46.21 12.73 -7.56
N VAL A 919 46.26 13.05 -6.26
CA VAL A 919 47.05 14.18 -5.74
C VAL A 919 48.55 13.89 -5.83
N PHE A 920 48.98 12.65 -5.57
CA PHE A 920 50.39 12.25 -5.70
C PHE A 920 50.93 12.34 -7.13
N ARG A 921 50.08 12.12 -8.16
CA ARG A 921 50.48 12.32 -9.57
C ARG A 921 50.64 13.78 -9.98
N GLN A 922 50.03 14.73 -9.25
CA GLN A 922 50.16 16.17 -9.53
C GLN A 922 51.37 16.83 -8.85
N CYS A 923 51.96 16.21 -7.81
CA CYS A 923 53.13 16.73 -7.11
C CYS A 923 54.48 16.10 -7.55
N SER A 924 54.49 15.16 -8.49
CA SER A 924 55.72 14.55 -8.99
C SER A 924 56.18 15.18 -10.31
N SER A 925 56.37 16.49 -10.32
CA SER A 925 57.15 17.19 -11.35
C SER A 925 57.82 18.42 -10.74
N GLU A 926 58.82 18.23 -9.88
CA GLU A 926 59.97 19.14 -9.74
C GLU A 926 61.01 18.56 -8.75
N ASN A 927 62.26 18.50 -9.24
CA ASN A 927 63.55 18.27 -8.57
C ASN A 927 63.58 17.82 -7.10
N CYS A 928 64.15 16.63 -6.83
CA CYS A 928 65.25 16.53 -5.88
C CYS A 928 66.12 15.28 -6.12
N SER A 929 67.41 15.53 -6.26
CA SER A 929 68.46 14.52 -6.25
C SER A 929 68.97 14.32 -4.81
N VAL A 930 69.64 13.18 -4.59
CA VAL A 930 70.39 12.77 -3.39
C VAL A 930 69.52 12.28 -2.23
N TRP A 931 69.68 11.00 -1.86
CA TRP A 931 70.25 10.54 -0.58
C TRP A 931 70.31 8.99 -0.60
N LYS A 932 71.54 8.46 -0.61
CA LYS A 932 71.85 7.06 -0.30
C LYS A 932 71.89 6.89 1.22
N GLY A 933 71.21 5.87 1.73
CA GLY A 933 71.52 5.22 3.01
C GLY A 933 70.45 5.37 4.10
N VAL A 934 69.87 4.24 4.53
CA VAL A 934 69.75 3.73 5.93
C VAL A 934 68.86 2.47 5.90
N HIS A 935 69.22 1.49 6.74
CA HIS A 935 68.71 0.12 6.86
C HIS A 935 67.18 -0.04 7.08
N PRO A 936 66.60 -1.21 6.74
CA PRO A 936 65.22 -1.55 7.07
C PRO A 936 65.09 -2.00 8.53
N CYS A 937 64.22 -1.34 9.30
CA CYS A 937 63.76 -1.82 10.61
C CYS A 937 62.49 -2.66 10.42
N SER A 938 62.61 -3.93 10.78
CA SER A 938 61.57 -4.96 10.86
C SER A 938 60.55 -4.66 11.96
N CYS A 939 59.27 -4.48 11.60
CA CYS A 939 58.11 -4.57 12.49
C CYS A 939 56.79 -4.81 11.69
N GLU A 940 56.75 -5.82 10.79
CA GLU A 940 55.48 -6.31 10.20
C GLU A 940 55.15 -7.76 10.63
N SER A 941 56.04 -8.40 11.38
CA SER A 941 55.95 -9.85 11.62
C SER A 941 55.04 -10.27 12.79
N SER A 942 54.49 -9.35 13.58
CA SER A 942 53.78 -9.70 14.83
C SER A 942 52.25 -9.83 14.70
N ALA A 943 51.61 -9.20 13.70
CA ALA A 943 50.16 -9.40 13.46
C ALA A 943 49.86 -10.64 12.61
N LEU A 944 50.77 -10.97 11.67
CA LEU A 944 50.69 -12.13 10.78
C LEU A 944 50.97 -13.46 11.50
N GLN A 945 51.71 -13.43 12.62
CA GLN A 945 52.01 -14.64 13.38
C GLN A 945 50.80 -15.17 14.16
N LEU A 946 49.80 -14.34 14.51
CA LEU A 946 48.60 -14.78 15.23
C LEU A 946 47.58 -15.49 14.31
N ILE A 947 47.53 -15.11 13.03
CA ILE A 947 46.62 -15.74 12.05
C ILE A 947 47.21 -17.05 11.50
N CYS A 948 48.52 -17.10 11.23
CA CYS A 948 49.16 -18.32 10.74
C CYS A 948 49.48 -19.37 11.82
N SER A 949 49.75 -18.98 13.07
CA SER A 949 49.99 -19.97 14.16
C SER A 949 48.73 -20.73 14.58
N THR A 950 47.54 -20.17 14.33
CA THR A 950 46.27 -20.83 14.65
C THR A 950 45.85 -21.85 13.58
N LEU A 951 46.43 -21.79 12.37
CA LEU A 951 46.01 -22.60 11.22
C LEU A 951 46.88 -23.84 10.96
N LEU A 952 48.14 -23.91 11.40
CA LEU A 952 49.06 -24.99 10.98
C LEU A 952 50.15 -25.33 12.03
N THR A 953 49.92 -26.27 12.97
CA THR A 953 50.97 -27.19 13.52
C THR A 953 50.42 -28.28 14.48
N PRO A 954 50.89 -29.55 14.39
CA PRO A 954 50.82 -30.55 15.46
C PRO A 954 52.20 -31.11 15.89
N LEU A 955 52.44 -31.31 17.21
CA LEU A 955 53.12 -32.44 17.93
C LEU A 955 53.55 -32.02 19.37
N ALA A 956 53.06 -32.68 20.44
CA ALA A 956 53.65 -33.83 21.21
C ALA A 956 54.64 -33.40 22.34
N SER A 957 54.67 -33.92 23.58
CA SER A 957 54.17 -35.15 24.19
C SER A 957 54.13 -35.05 25.73
N CYS A 958 53.19 -35.74 26.40
CA CYS A 958 53.45 -36.49 27.63
C CYS A 958 52.36 -37.56 27.84
N SER A 959 52.85 -38.77 28.13
CA SER A 959 52.22 -40.08 28.25
C SER A 959 50.99 -40.21 29.17
N THR A 960 49.92 -40.86 28.69
CA THR A 960 49.42 -42.20 29.10
C THR A 960 47.99 -42.43 28.59
N SER A 961 47.74 -43.58 27.96
CA SER A 961 46.43 -44.09 27.53
C SER A 961 45.62 -44.66 28.72
N PRO A 962 44.32 -45.05 28.61
CA PRO A 962 43.46 -45.06 27.41
C PRO A 962 41.96 -44.67 27.59
N THR A 963 41.27 -44.67 26.44
CA THR A 963 39.82 -44.89 26.15
C THR A 963 38.81 -43.73 26.22
N GLY A 964 38.30 -43.38 25.03
CA GLY A 964 36.88 -43.15 24.74
C GLY A 964 36.29 -41.74 24.96
N SER A 965 36.26 -40.92 23.91
CA SER A 965 35.14 -40.01 23.54
C SER A 965 35.58 -39.01 22.47
N ASP A 966 34.82 -38.94 21.38
CA ASP A 966 34.84 -37.84 20.42
C ASP A 966 34.57 -36.52 21.16
N ARG A 967 35.58 -35.66 21.22
CA ARG A 967 35.44 -34.26 21.64
C ARG A 967 35.51 -33.39 20.39
N ASP A 968 34.34 -32.90 20.00
CA ASP A 968 34.17 -31.82 19.04
C ASP A 968 34.98 -30.58 19.50
N ILE A 969 35.92 -30.15 18.66
CA ILE A 969 36.73 -28.95 18.89
C ILE A 969 35.92 -27.75 18.40
N SER A 970 35.38 -26.99 19.35
CA SER A 970 34.64 -25.73 19.18
C SER A 970 35.38 -24.68 18.33
N TRP A 971 35.01 -24.56 17.05
CA TRP A 971 35.18 -23.34 16.23
C TRP A 971 33.92 -22.46 16.35
N GLY A 972 33.77 -21.75 17.47
CA GLY A 972 32.55 -21.00 17.82
C GLY A 972 32.38 -19.64 17.11
N ASP A 973 31.19 -19.41 16.57
CA ASP A 973 30.46 -18.13 16.39
C ASP A 973 30.71 -17.16 15.20
N ARG A 974 31.70 -17.32 14.31
CA ARG A 974 31.91 -16.34 13.20
C ARG A 974 31.86 -16.87 11.76
N LYS A 975 31.77 -18.18 11.56
CA LYS A 975 31.73 -18.80 10.21
C LYS A 975 30.30 -18.72 9.64
N GLY A 976 30.14 -18.22 8.42
CA GLY A 976 28.87 -18.12 7.70
C GLY A 976 28.11 -16.80 7.90
N GLN A 977 28.66 -15.84 8.66
CA GLN A 977 27.96 -14.59 9.03
C GLN A 977 27.69 -13.70 7.81
N TRP A 978 28.66 -13.54 6.92
CA TRP A 978 28.50 -12.69 5.72
C TRP A 978 27.72 -13.41 4.64
N LEU A 979 27.91 -14.73 4.49
CA LEU A 979 27.08 -15.54 3.59
C LEU A 979 25.60 -15.44 3.99
N ARG A 980 25.30 -15.56 5.28
CA ARG A 980 23.96 -15.37 5.84
C ARG A 980 23.42 -13.98 5.52
N ARG A 981 24.19 -12.92 5.79
CA ARG A 981 23.77 -11.53 5.52
C ARG A 981 23.46 -11.31 4.04
N ARG A 982 24.29 -11.83 3.13
CA ARG A 982 24.08 -11.74 1.69
C ARG A 982 22.83 -12.49 1.22
N ARG A 983 22.53 -13.66 1.82
CA ARG A 983 21.28 -14.39 1.56
C ARG A 983 20.06 -13.60 2.04
N LEU A 984 20.11 -13.03 3.24
CA LEU A 984 19.05 -12.18 3.78
C LEU A 984 18.80 -10.96 2.89
N ASP A 985 19.82 -10.14 2.66
CA ASP A 985 19.70 -8.91 1.87
C ASP A 985 19.29 -9.22 0.40
N GLY A 986 19.77 -10.32 -0.18
CA GLY A 986 19.39 -10.74 -1.53
C GLY A 986 17.95 -11.25 -1.63
N ALA A 987 17.46 -12.00 -0.63
CA ALA A 987 16.07 -12.47 -0.61
C ALA A 987 15.05 -11.34 -0.44
N ILE A 988 15.40 -10.30 0.32
CA ILE A 988 14.56 -9.12 0.56
C ILE A 988 14.84 -7.98 -0.44
N ASN A 989 15.68 -8.19 -1.46
CA ASN A 989 16.11 -7.20 -2.46
C ASN A 989 16.59 -5.86 -1.86
N ARG A 990 17.34 -5.91 -0.75
CA ARG A 990 17.87 -4.70 -0.11
C ARG A 990 19.19 -4.29 -0.74
N VAL A 991 19.23 -3.09 -1.33
CA VAL A 991 20.44 -2.51 -1.93
C VAL A 991 21.01 -1.34 -1.09
N PRO A 992 22.24 -0.87 -1.37
CA PRO A 992 22.79 0.30 -0.70
C PRO A 992 22.15 1.64 -1.12
N VAL A 993 22.12 2.62 -0.22
CA VAL A 993 21.57 3.95 -0.48
C VAL A 993 22.09 4.61 -1.76
N GLY A 994 21.16 5.05 -2.60
CA GLY A 994 21.42 5.67 -3.90
C GLY A 994 22.01 4.70 -4.92
N PHE A 995 21.80 3.38 -4.77
CA PHE A 995 22.27 2.37 -5.72
C PHE A 995 21.70 2.63 -7.10
N TYR A 996 20.36 2.72 -7.22
CA TYR A 996 19.67 2.85 -8.50
C TYR A 996 20.07 4.11 -9.29
N GLU A 997 20.15 5.28 -8.62
CA GLU A 997 20.64 6.51 -9.24
C GLU A 997 22.06 6.39 -9.81
N LYS A 998 22.92 5.63 -9.12
CA LYS A 998 24.29 5.42 -9.58
C LYS A 998 24.36 4.42 -10.73
N VAL A 999 23.54 3.35 -10.71
CA VAL A 999 23.43 2.43 -11.86
C VAL A 999 22.93 3.18 -13.08
N TRP A 1000 21.96 4.08 -12.91
CA TRP A 1000 21.48 4.96 -13.98
C TRP A 1000 22.60 5.75 -14.65
N LYS A 1001 23.44 6.44 -13.85
CA LYS A 1001 24.56 7.23 -14.36
C LYS A 1001 25.59 6.38 -15.12
N ILE A 1002 25.77 5.11 -14.77
CA ILE A 1002 26.61 4.18 -15.54
C ILE A 1002 25.93 3.82 -16.86
N LEU A 1003 24.64 3.47 -16.85
CA LEU A 1003 23.89 3.08 -18.06
C LEU A 1003 23.82 4.21 -19.09
N GLN A 1004 23.86 5.47 -18.67
CA GLN A 1004 23.99 6.61 -19.58
C GLN A 1004 25.34 6.63 -20.31
N LYS A 1005 26.37 5.96 -19.79
CA LYS A 1005 27.74 5.95 -20.32
C LYS A 1005 28.10 4.65 -21.04
N CYS A 1006 27.36 3.55 -20.91
CA CYS A 1006 27.65 2.28 -21.61
C CYS A 1006 26.48 1.80 -22.49
N HIS A 1007 26.68 0.77 -23.33
CA HIS A 1007 25.57 0.21 -24.14
C HIS A 1007 24.57 -0.61 -23.31
N GLY A 1008 25.00 -1.15 -22.17
CA GLY A 1008 24.16 -1.88 -21.23
C GLY A 1008 24.98 -2.62 -20.15
N LEU A 1009 24.28 -3.17 -19.15
CA LEU A 1009 24.84 -4.04 -18.11
C LEU A 1009 24.30 -5.45 -18.31
N SER A 1010 25.17 -6.45 -18.47
CA SER A 1010 24.77 -7.86 -18.55
C SER A 1010 24.94 -8.52 -17.19
N ILE A 1011 23.86 -9.14 -16.71
CA ILE A 1011 23.71 -9.73 -15.38
C ILE A 1011 22.93 -11.04 -15.50
N ASP A 1012 23.54 -12.17 -15.12
CA ASP A 1012 22.97 -13.52 -15.24
C ASP A 1012 22.35 -13.80 -16.63
N GLY A 1013 22.99 -13.31 -17.70
CA GLY A 1013 22.53 -13.47 -19.09
C GLY A 1013 21.44 -12.49 -19.54
N TYR A 1014 20.83 -11.74 -18.63
CA TYR A 1014 19.95 -10.62 -18.96
C TYR A 1014 20.78 -9.37 -19.25
N VAL A 1015 20.45 -8.67 -20.33
CA VAL A 1015 21.07 -7.38 -20.65
C VAL A 1015 20.09 -6.30 -20.24
N LEU A 1016 20.52 -5.43 -19.34
CA LEU A 1016 19.88 -4.16 -19.04
C LEU A 1016 20.41 -3.12 -20.04
N PRO A 1017 19.69 -2.82 -21.12
CA PRO A 1017 20.21 -1.98 -22.19
C PRO A 1017 20.20 -0.51 -21.75
N SER A 1018 21.08 0.28 -22.36
CA SER A 1018 21.05 1.74 -22.24
C SER A 1018 19.75 2.36 -22.76
N SER A 1019 18.99 1.67 -23.63
CA SER A 1019 17.65 2.10 -24.08
C SER A 1019 16.66 2.24 -22.92
N THR A 1020 16.85 1.53 -21.81
CA THR A 1020 16.08 1.71 -20.57
C THR A 1020 16.15 3.17 -20.08
N THR A 1021 17.29 3.84 -20.29
CA THR A 1021 17.43 5.28 -19.94
C THR A 1021 16.66 6.23 -20.86
N ARG A 1022 16.20 5.71 -22.01
CA ARG A 1022 15.38 6.44 -23.00
C ARG A 1022 13.89 6.28 -22.72
N GLU A 1023 13.50 5.16 -22.13
CA GLU A 1023 12.10 4.85 -21.81
C GLU A 1023 11.70 5.31 -20.41
N MET A 1024 12.65 5.43 -19.48
CA MET A 1024 12.39 5.72 -18.06
C MET A 1024 13.16 6.96 -17.58
N THR A 1025 12.99 7.33 -16.31
CA THR A 1025 13.77 8.37 -15.58
C THR A 1025 14.52 7.75 -14.39
N PRO A 1026 15.58 8.39 -13.85
CA PRO A 1026 16.44 7.81 -12.80
C PRO A 1026 15.71 7.35 -11.54
N CYS A 1027 14.52 7.88 -11.31
CA CYS A 1027 13.72 7.67 -10.12
C CYS A 1027 12.57 6.67 -10.33
N GLU A 1028 12.38 6.06 -11.51
CA GLU A 1028 11.26 5.13 -11.76
C GLU A 1028 11.46 3.73 -11.13
N ILE A 1029 10.40 3.21 -10.48
CA ILE A 1029 10.42 1.97 -9.65
C ILE A 1029 10.57 0.70 -10.51
N LYS A 1030 10.22 0.76 -11.80
CA LYS A 1030 10.28 -0.37 -12.76
C LYS A 1030 11.72 -0.92 -12.99
N PHE A 1031 12.74 -0.26 -12.44
CA PHE A 1031 14.15 -0.62 -12.56
C PHE A 1031 14.61 -1.81 -11.67
N ALA A 1032 13.76 -2.33 -10.77
CA ALA A 1032 14.15 -3.38 -9.83
C ALA A 1032 14.32 -4.76 -10.49
N VAL A 1033 15.57 -5.12 -10.83
CA VAL A 1033 15.96 -6.46 -11.31
C VAL A 1033 16.37 -7.37 -10.13
N HIS A 1034 16.29 -8.69 -10.32
CA HIS A 1034 16.84 -9.65 -9.36
C HIS A 1034 18.38 -9.54 -9.33
N TYR A 1035 18.95 -9.16 -8.20
CA TYR A 1035 20.41 -9.11 -8.04
C TYR A 1035 20.86 -10.08 -6.94
N ARG A 1036 21.86 -10.90 -7.25
CA ARG A 1036 22.66 -11.56 -6.21
C ARG A 1036 23.53 -10.52 -5.52
N GLN A 1037 23.70 -10.60 -4.20
CA GLN A 1037 24.38 -9.52 -3.45
C GLN A 1037 25.83 -9.24 -3.89
N LEU A 1038 26.56 -10.25 -4.39
CA LEU A 1038 27.89 -10.03 -4.99
C LEU A 1038 27.84 -9.22 -6.29
N LEU A 1039 26.77 -9.33 -7.09
CA LEU A 1039 26.54 -8.52 -8.29
C LEU A 1039 26.22 -7.07 -7.89
N VAL A 1040 25.44 -6.87 -6.81
CA VAL A 1040 25.20 -5.54 -6.23
C VAL A 1040 26.52 -4.89 -5.81
N GLU A 1041 27.39 -5.63 -5.10
CA GLU A 1041 28.73 -5.18 -4.71
C GLU A 1041 29.59 -4.83 -5.93
N ALA A 1042 29.60 -5.68 -6.98
CA ALA A 1042 30.33 -5.42 -8.22
C ALA A 1042 29.85 -4.16 -8.94
N ILE A 1043 28.53 -4.00 -9.07
CA ILE A 1043 27.91 -2.82 -9.67
C ILE A 1043 28.25 -1.56 -8.86
N LEU A 1044 28.22 -1.62 -7.53
CA LEU A 1044 28.62 -0.50 -6.69
C LEU A 1044 30.05 -0.06 -6.93
N VAL A 1045 30.99 -0.99 -7.10
CA VAL A 1045 32.36 -0.62 -7.45
C VAL A 1045 32.42 0.00 -8.86
N LEU A 1046 31.65 -0.54 -9.82
CA LEU A 1046 31.51 0.08 -11.16
C LEU A 1046 30.96 1.51 -11.08
N THR A 1047 30.12 1.85 -10.09
CA THR A 1047 29.61 3.22 -9.94
C THR A 1047 30.70 4.26 -9.69
N PHE A 1048 31.88 3.88 -9.21
CA PHE A 1048 32.99 4.83 -9.11
C PHE A 1048 33.45 5.36 -10.49
N LEU A 1049 33.15 4.64 -11.58
CA LEU A 1049 33.40 5.11 -12.95
C LEU A 1049 32.41 6.20 -13.37
N SER A 1050 31.23 6.26 -12.76
CA SER A 1050 30.24 7.30 -13.08
C SER A 1050 30.72 8.70 -12.69
N ASP A 1051 31.60 8.81 -11.68
CA ASP A 1051 32.22 10.06 -11.22
C ASP A 1051 33.35 10.55 -12.17
N VAL A 1052 33.69 9.81 -13.24
CA VAL A 1052 34.73 10.18 -14.20
C VAL A 1052 34.12 10.89 -15.41
N GLU A 1053 34.68 12.03 -15.80
CA GLU A 1053 34.31 12.80 -17.00
C GLU A 1053 34.73 12.06 -18.28
N VAL A 1054 33.94 11.08 -18.70
CA VAL A 1054 34.09 10.39 -19.99
C VAL A 1054 32.72 10.34 -20.68
N ASN A 1055 32.71 10.66 -21.98
CA ASN A 1055 31.48 10.73 -22.79
C ASN A 1055 30.85 9.35 -23.06
N SER A 1056 31.65 8.27 -23.09
CA SER A 1056 31.16 6.89 -23.18
C SER A 1056 32.23 5.89 -22.70
N ILE A 1057 31.81 4.86 -21.98
CA ILE A 1057 32.60 3.69 -21.53
C ILE A 1057 32.60 2.58 -22.60
N GLY A 1058 31.73 2.65 -23.62
CA GLY A 1058 31.66 1.65 -24.69
C GLY A 1058 30.62 0.55 -24.45
N GLY A 1059 30.94 -0.70 -24.82
CA GLY A 1059 30.02 -1.84 -25.02
C GLY A 1059 29.23 -2.33 -23.80
N ILE A 1060 28.66 -3.54 -23.89
CA ILE A 1060 27.93 -4.18 -22.78
C ILE A 1060 28.93 -4.64 -21.71
N ILE A 1061 28.79 -4.15 -20.48
CA ILE A 1061 29.65 -4.56 -19.36
C ILE A 1061 29.05 -5.82 -18.74
N HIS A 1062 29.81 -6.92 -18.75
CA HIS A 1062 29.38 -8.21 -18.19
C HIS A 1062 29.76 -8.31 -16.71
N VAL A 1063 28.78 -8.08 -15.83
CA VAL A 1063 28.99 -8.03 -14.37
C VAL A 1063 29.37 -9.41 -13.83
N ASP A 1064 28.78 -10.49 -14.35
CA ASP A 1064 29.10 -11.86 -13.92
C ASP A 1064 30.58 -12.19 -14.15
N ARG A 1065 31.13 -11.78 -15.30
CA ARG A 1065 32.53 -11.98 -15.63
C ARG A 1065 33.46 -11.28 -14.65
N ILE A 1066 33.09 -10.07 -14.20
CA ILE A 1066 33.84 -9.32 -13.18
C ILE A 1066 33.84 -10.08 -11.85
N VAL A 1067 32.69 -10.61 -11.42
CA VAL A 1067 32.60 -11.39 -10.17
C VAL A 1067 33.44 -12.66 -10.25
N HIS A 1068 33.39 -13.39 -11.38
CA HIS A 1068 34.23 -14.56 -11.60
C HIS A 1068 35.72 -14.23 -11.59
N MET A 1069 36.14 -13.15 -12.25
CA MET A 1069 37.53 -12.69 -12.21
C MET A 1069 37.96 -12.34 -10.78
N ALA A 1070 37.12 -11.66 -10.00
CA ALA A 1070 37.40 -11.35 -8.60
C ALA A 1070 37.56 -12.62 -7.75
N ASN A 1071 36.68 -13.61 -7.95
CA ASN A 1071 36.77 -14.91 -7.30
C ASN A 1071 38.06 -15.66 -7.68
N ASP A 1072 38.49 -15.61 -8.93
CA ASP A 1072 39.72 -16.26 -9.37
C ASP A 1072 40.97 -15.59 -8.79
N LEU A 1073 40.99 -14.26 -8.70
CA LEU A 1073 42.04 -13.51 -8.00
C LEU A 1073 42.10 -13.89 -6.52
N PHE A 1074 40.95 -14.00 -5.86
CA PHE A 1074 40.85 -14.45 -4.47
C PHE A 1074 41.40 -15.87 -4.28
N LEU A 1075 41.02 -16.80 -5.16
CA LEU A 1075 41.50 -18.19 -5.12
C LEU A 1075 43.00 -18.30 -5.39
N GLN A 1076 43.54 -17.51 -6.30
CA GLN A 1076 44.99 -17.46 -6.57
C GLN A 1076 45.76 -16.99 -5.34
N GLU A 1077 45.25 -15.97 -4.65
CA GLU A 1077 45.86 -15.45 -3.44
C GLU A 1077 45.75 -16.44 -2.26
N LEU A 1078 44.62 -17.15 -2.11
CA LEU A 1078 44.53 -18.22 -1.12
C LEU A 1078 45.49 -19.39 -1.41
N LYS A 1079 45.69 -19.74 -2.68
CA LYS A 1079 46.64 -20.78 -3.10
C LYS A 1079 48.09 -20.36 -2.83
N SER A 1080 48.44 -19.09 -3.02
CA SER A 1080 49.80 -18.60 -2.71
C SER A 1080 50.10 -18.63 -1.21
N PHE A 1081 49.06 -18.59 -0.37
CA PHE A 1081 49.15 -18.81 1.09
C PHE A 1081 49.04 -20.29 1.53
N GLY A 1082 49.00 -21.24 0.59
CA GLY A 1082 49.03 -22.68 0.90
C GLY A 1082 47.67 -23.33 1.22
N ALA A 1083 46.54 -22.68 0.91
CA ALA A 1083 45.22 -23.26 1.12
C ALA A 1083 44.96 -24.48 0.21
N THR A 1084 44.46 -25.58 0.78
CA THR A 1084 44.08 -26.81 0.06
C THR A 1084 42.78 -27.41 0.60
N GLY A 1085 42.09 -28.23 -0.19
CA GLY A 1085 40.84 -28.91 0.23
C GLY A 1085 39.60 -28.01 0.27
N GLY A 1086 38.69 -28.24 1.24
CA GLY A 1086 37.37 -27.59 1.35
C GLY A 1086 37.36 -26.07 1.46
N ILE A 1087 38.51 -25.42 1.66
CA ILE A 1087 38.65 -23.96 1.62
C ILE A 1087 38.48 -23.40 0.19
N LEU A 1088 38.80 -24.20 -0.83
CA LEU A 1088 38.68 -23.84 -2.24
C LEU A 1088 37.39 -24.41 -2.87
N GLU A 1089 36.49 -24.94 -2.06
CA GLU A 1089 35.23 -25.51 -2.54
C GLU A 1089 34.38 -24.44 -3.21
N LYS A 1090 33.89 -24.77 -4.40
CA LYS A 1090 33.07 -23.90 -5.25
C LYS A 1090 31.63 -24.38 -5.20
N ASP A 1091 30.72 -23.42 -5.12
CA ASP A 1091 29.30 -23.65 -5.29
C ASP A 1091 29.04 -24.20 -6.71
N ILE A 1092 28.33 -25.32 -6.81
CA ILE A 1092 28.15 -26.05 -8.07
C ILE A 1092 27.32 -25.25 -9.08
N ALA A 1093 26.38 -24.43 -8.60
CA ALA A 1093 25.50 -23.63 -9.45
C ALA A 1093 26.18 -22.38 -10.00
N THR A 1094 27.07 -21.76 -9.22
CA THR A 1094 27.68 -20.46 -9.53
C THR A 1094 29.17 -20.51 -9.82
N GLY A 1095 29.87 -21.59 -9.49
CA GLY A 1095 31.33 -21.70 -9.67
C GLY A 1095 32.16 -20.76 -8.78
N ILE A 1096 31.52 -20.05 -7.83
CA ILE A 1096 32.14 -19.12 -6.89
C ILE A 1096 32.50 -19.86 -5.60
N CYS A 1097 33.64 -19.52 -5.00
CA CYS A 1097 34.11 -20.12 -3.76
C CYS A 1097 33.20 -19.79 -2.57
N HIS A 1098 32.86 -20.80 -1.74
CA HIS A 1098 32.04 -20.59 -0.54
C HIS A 1098 32.64 -19.58 0.44
N PHE A 1099 33.97 -19.56 0.58
CA PHE A 1099 34.66 -18.58 1.44
C PHE A 1099 34.64 -17.16 0.87
N PHE A 1100 34.56 -17.01 -0.45
CA PHE A 1100 34.39 -15.70 -1.05
C PHE A 1100 33.01 -15.11 -0.70
N TYR A 1101 31.96 -15.95 -0.71
CA TYR A 1101 30.63 -15.54 -0.24
C TYR A 1101 30.56 -15.22 1.26
N ASP A 1102 31.49 -15.72 2.06
CA ASP A 1102 31.55 -15.47 3.51
C ASP A 1102 32.62 -14.43 3.92
N SER A 1103 33.30 -13.83 2.94
CA SER A 1103 34.29 -12.78 3.17
C SER A 1103 33.62 -11.43 3.40
N ALA A 1104 34.16 -10.63 4.33
CA ALA A 1104 33.63 -9.30 4.61
C ALA A 1104 33.69 -8.39 3.36
N PRO A 1105 32.73 -7.45 3.17
CA PRO A 1105 32.75 -6.52 2.05
C PRO A 1105 34.02 -5.66 1.97
N SER A 1106 34.50 -5.18 3.12
CA SER A 1106 35.65 -4.27 3.22
C SER A 1106 36.85 -4.91 3.94
N GLY A 1107 38.06 -4.49 3.58
CA GLY A 1107 39.32 -4.96 4.17
C GLY A 1107 40.32 -5.42 3.10
N ALA A 1108 41.58 -5.68 3.50
CA ALA A 1108 42.64 -6.10 2.57
C ALA A 1108 42.28 -7.38 1.80
N TYR A 1109 41.54 -8.28 2.44
CA TYR A 1109 41.03 -9.54 1.87
C TYR A 1109 39.50 -9.53 1.70
N GLY A 1110 38.88 -8.35 1.66
CA GLY A 1110 37.43 -8.21 1.49
C GLY A 1110 36.99 -8.31 0.03
N THR A 1111 35.74 -8.70 -0.22
CA THR A 1111 35.19 -8.92 -1.58
C THR A 1111 35.31 -7.69 -2.47
N MET A 1112 35.08 -6.48 -1.94
CA MET A 1112 35.17 -5.23 -2.72
C MET A 1112 36.59 -4.95 -3.23
N THR A 1113 37.63 -5.39 -2.52
CA THR A 1113 39.03 -5.23 -2.94
C THR A 1113 39.31 -6.06 -4.19
N TYR A 1114 38.86 -7.31 -4.21
CA TYR A 1114 39.00 -8.19 -5.38
C TYR A 1114 38.12 -7.75 -6.54
N LEU A 1115 36.90 -7.29 -6.26
CA LEU A 1115 36.03 -6.71 -7.28
C LEU A 1115 36.65 -5.46 -7.90
N THR A 1116 37.29 -4.60 -7.11
CA THR A 1116 38.02 -3.42 -7.62
C THR A 1116 39.19 -3.83 -8.50
N LYS A 1117 40.02 -4.79 -8.07
CA LYS A 1117 41.11 -5.34 -8.90
C LYS A 1117 40.58 -5.91 -10.22
N ALA A 1118 39.51 -6.71 -10.15
CA ALA A 1118 38.89 -7.32 -11.32
C ALA A 1118 38.33 -6.28 -12.30
N ILE A 1119 37.68 -5.22 -11.80
CA ILE A 1119 37.15 -4.12 -12.62
C ILE A 1119 38.28 -3.38 -13.34
N ILE A 1120 39.39 -3.08 -12.65
CA ILE A 1120 40.54 -2.41 -13.27
C ILE A 1120 41.09 -3.24 -14.43
N ILE A 1121 41.30 -4.54 -14.22
CA ILE A 1121 41.78 -5.47 -15.26
C ILE A 1121 40.77 -5.54 -16.41
N TYR A 1122 39.49 -5.73 -16.07
CA TYR A 1122 38.40 -5.82 -17.05
C TYR A 1122 38.33 -4.55 -17.92
N LEU A 1123 38.44 -3.36 -17.33
CA LEU A 1123 38.40 -2.09 -18.07
C LEU A 1123 39.65 -1.86 -18.92
N GLN A 1124 40.83 -2.29 -18.48
CA GLN A 1124 42.04 -2.23 -19.30
C GLN A 1124 41.87 -3.04 -20.60
N ASP A 1125 41.25 -4.21 -20.51
CA ASP A 1125 40.97 -5.08 -21.66
C ASP A 1125 39.77 -4.62 -22.50
N PHE A 1126 38.85 -3.83 -21.92
CA PHE A 1126 37.56 -3.47 -22.51
C PHE A 1126 37.51 -2.06 -23.16
N LEU A 1127 38.37 -1.13 -22.74
CA LEU A 1127 38.42 0.23 -23.28
C LEU A 1127 39.25 0.29 -24.59
N PRO A 1128 38.85 1.08 -25.60
CA PRO A 1128 39.59 1.21 -26.85
C PRO A 1128 41.00 1.78 -26.61
N SER A 1129 41.99 1.26 -27.33
CA SER A 1129 43.44 1.54 -27.19
C SER A 1129 43.86 2.98 -27.55
N THR A 1130 42.92 3.86 -27.87
CA THR A 1130 43.17 5.27 -28.14
C THR A 1130 42.87 6.10 -26.89
N GLY A 1131 43.85 6.14 -25.99
CA GLY A 1131 44.09 7.21 -25.02
C GLY A 1131 42.90 7.68 -24.19
N CYS A 1132 42.56 6.97 -23.11
CA CYS A 1132 41.72 7.51 -22.06
C CYS A 1132 42.56 7.78 -20.81
N VAL A 1133 42.43 8.97 -20.21
CA VAL A 1133 42.97 9.35 -18.89
C VAL A 1133 42.43 8.43 -17.76
N MET A 1134 41.41 7.61 -18.07
CA MET A 1134 40.77 6.65 -17.18
C MET A 1134 41.48 5.28 -17.08
N GLN A 1135 42.26 4.87 -18.10
CA GLN A 1135 43.16 3.70 -18.02
C GLN A 1135 44.39 4.05 -17.16
#